data_AF-A0A7Z9BT99-F1
#
_entry.id   AF-A0A7Z9BT99-F1
#
_cell.length_a   1.000
_cell.length_b   1.000
_cell.length_c   1.000
_cell.angle_alpha   90.00
_cell.angle_beta   90.00
_cell.angle_gamma   90.00
#
_symmetry.space_group_name_H-M   'P 1'
#
loop_
_entity.id
_entity.type
_entity.pdbx_description
1 polymer ?
#
loop_
_entity_poly.entity_id
_entity_poly.type
_entity_poly.pdbx_seq_one_letter_code
_entity_poly.pdbx_strand_id
1 'polypeptide(L)'
;MEKLTLLQTLLIQTLPEDTDPILRSYIETILPAMEREFSVITALGGSYKSHLNKLEKQGDRHAEEKAQRWSNKADQGLQVHVLNALLTAWNLSQYLPDDLQLSEEEKRLLCLGITLHDYNKAIQGQTEASTSPKAHEIRQILQVCETWGEKLNFDGFWHPWREYLLDIAYLAQNTQFNVGSNTVISNWEIDDFQVQIEDDRRLDLPLRHLLAFGDIAVHFNDPTDVAIQTGGDRLQDHLDWLEIEKKLVYHRLRDCRGLLTNRIHNAVVSFVEKMGWEPLLYFAHGTVYLAPKIPKIPDFRAIENAIWQNIIQGDQDKNIQGLAEYFSKGDIGFVRDGKGLKVAPQTLELFSPADLIRQLPHVVEVKVANDKSHATPKRIEKLDISQVEKERLLKAADLRADRIAEFLIFTQNQFFETSGEYAPQVLTLLNLETQISPEETAIQSGGVNYGWYRVAAHYMADHLTLNLEQVTEFLTVFADRLATWAEEKGLLKQNSSPTREAFSDYLEQYLEVWGLTAFPHKFPNELTAYTEAKVTNQPICSLSSGEFSAEDQLDSVVLFKPQQYSNKNALGGGKIKRGISKIWALEMLLRQAYWSAPAGKLEDKQPVFLYIFPAYVYSPQTAKAVKLLTNTLKRMNLWEVRKHWIDANLQIDGLQTLAWQDQDEPEAGRFAKHQYSVQDLPFMAINYTTTMGKTVTDAWVEPAFLSLALPRLLGVKVVATTSPDPLYTSDQEFLETVKLDGIAGFWNLLGLDSSIRLDGLETALERLLIAYSIHLDNRSAKPDARWQAFNGTVRDLATNVLNIFAIANEGFRRDKREPYSNEIDRYWEFAQIWSKGDDVMEKTMEFTKDLVEKYRKFYQVDIKDSSHSILLPITKALEVILSSPNDLDPQDLIFQGAGQLRDALDRQEVYKRPLIKDKSVDYALRQQQELEAIHGFMTTFVEEVFLKQYKGDRALLQENRNRIKAGAEFAYRWLALQDKQQQSQVQN
;
A
#
# COMPACT_ATOMS: atom_id res chain seq x y z
N MET A 1 13.15 3.41 26.40
CA MET A 1 12.63 2.27 25.62
C MET A 1 13.04 2.51 24.18
N GLU A 2 13.81 1.60 23.59
CA GLU A 2 13.97 1.59 22.14
C GLU A 2 12.60 1.49 21.48
N LYS A 3 12.38 2.23 20.40
CA LYS A 3 11.15 2.14 19.61
C LYS A 3 11.25 0.89 18.74
N LEU A 4 10.27 -0.01 18.88
CA LEU A 4 10.14 -1.20 18.03
C LEU A 4 9.91 -0.79 16.56
N THR A 5 10.34 -1.65 15.63
CA THR A 5 10.04 -1.45 14.21
C THR A 5 8.57 -1.77 13.90
N LEU A 6 8.09 -1.38 12.71
CA LEU A 6 6.71 -1.65 12.30
C LEU A 6 6.39 -3.15 12.29
N LEU A 7 7.14 -3.95 11.53
CA LEU A 7 6.85 -5.38 11.40
C LEU A 7 7.03 -6.12 12.73
N GLN A 8 8.06 -5.76 13.50
CA GLN A 8 8.23 -6.25 14.87
C GLN A 8 7.01 -5.97 15.74
N THR A 9 6.50 -4.74 15.73
CA THR A 9 5.31 -4.34 16.49
C THR A 9 4.09 -5.17 16.06
N LEU A 10 3.87 -5.30 14.75
CA LEU A 10 2.72 -6.04 14.20
C LEU A 10 2.78 -7.53 14.56
N LEU A 11 3.95 -8.15 14.47
CA LEU A 11 4.11 -9.56 14.85
C LEU A 11 3.88 -9.74 16.34
N ILE A 12 4.55 -8.97 17.21
CA ILE A 12 4.41 -9.11 18.66
C ILE A 12 2.95 -8.92 19.12
N GLN A 13 2.22 -7.98 18.54
CA GLN A 13 0.81 -7.73 18.87
C GLN A 13 -0.16 -8.83 18.38
N THR A 14 0.26 -9.64 17.40
CA THR A 14 -0.60 -10.70 16.83
C THR A 14 -0.20 -12.11 17.22
N LEU A 15 0.92 -12.27 17.91
CA LEU A 15 1.33 -13.55 18.50
C LEU A 15 0.35 -13.97 19.62
N PRO A 16 -0.04 -15.25 19.68
CA PRO A 16 -0.77 -15.80 20.82
C PRO A 16 -0.05 -15.59 22.16
N GLU A 17 -0.79 -15.46 23.26
CA GLU A 17 -0.21 -15.25 24.60
C GLU A 17 0.68 -16.42 25.06
N ASP A 18 0.37 -17.64 24.59
CA ASP A 18 1.09 -18.88 24.83
C ASP A 18 2.25 -19.14 23.85
N THR A 19 2.62 -18.14 23.03
CA THR A 19 3.76 -18.25 22.13
C THR A 19 5.05 -18.53 22.91
N ASP A 20 5.82 -19.48 22.41
CA ASP A 20 7.14 -19.83 22.94
C ASP A 20 8.04 -18.58 23.12
N PRO A 21 8.61 -18.36 24.32
CA PRO A 21 9.48 -17.22 24.60
C PRO A 21 10.68 -17.09 23.66
N ILE A 22 11.21 -18.19 23.10
CA ILE A 22 12.32 -18.17 22.14
C ILE A 22 11.89 -17.49 20.84
N LEU A 23 10.73 -17.86 20.28
CA LEU A 23 10.25 -17.23 19.04
C LEU A 23 10.00 -15.74 19.26
N ARG A 24 9.39 -15.39 20.40
CA ARG A 24 9.19 -13.98 20.76
C ARG A 24 10.52 -13.23 20.89
N SER A 25 11.50 -13.82 21.58
CA SER A 25 12.83 -13.25 21.72
C SER A 25 13.53 -13.05 20.37
N TYR A 26 13.36 -13.98 19.43
CA TYR A 26 13.89 -13.85 18.06
C TYR A 26 13.31 -12.62 17.35
N ILE A 27 11.99 -12.43 17.43
CA ILE A 27 11.30 -11.27 16.85
C ILE A 27 11.71 -9.97 17.56
N GLU A 28 11.98 -10.02 18.87
CA GLU A 28 12.42 -8.86 19.64
C GLU A 28 13.87 -8.44 19.33
N THR A 29 14.74 -9.37 18.92
CA THR A 29 16.19 -9.16 18.84
C THR A 29 16.77 -9.25 17.43
N ILE A 30 16.49 -10.32 16.70
CA ILE A 30 17.07 -10.62 15.38
C ILE A 30 16.32 -9.91 14.26
N LEU A 31 14.98 -9.90 14.31
CA LEU A 31 14.16 -9.36 13.23
C LEU A 31 14.48 -7.89 12.90
N PRO A 32 14.66 -6.95 13.86
CA PRO A 32 15.01 -5.58 13.54
C PRO A 32 16.36 -5.46 12.81
N ALA A 33 17.32 -6.33 13.12
CA ALA A 33 18.60 -6.34 12.42
C ALA A 33 18.44 -6.90 11.00
N MET A 34 17.63 -7.95 10.82
CA MET A 34 17.27 -8.45 9.48
C MET A 34 16.54 -7.39 8.64
N GLU A 35 15.64 -6.60 9.23
CA GLU A 35 14.93 -5.53 8.53
C GLU A 35 15.87 -4.44 8.00
N ARG A 36 16.97 -4.15 8.69
CA ARG A 36 18.00 -3.21 8.20
C ARG A 36 18.86 -3.84 7.11
N GLU A 37 19.32 -5.07 7.32
CA GLU A 37 20.35 -5.67 6.47
C GLU A 37 19.79 -6.41 5.24
N PHE A 38 18.62 -7.06 5.34
CA PHE A 38 18.14 -8.03 4.33
C PHE A 38 16.96 -7.56 3.48
N SER A 39 16.28 -6.48 3.86
CA SER A 39 15.02 -6.05 3.23
C SER A 39 15.12 -5.67 1.74
N VAL A 40 16.27 -5.16 1.31
CA VAL A 40 16.53 -4.75 -0.09
C VAL A 40 17.41 -5.77 -0.84
N ILE A 41 17.84 -6.83 -0.17
CA ILE A 41 18.57 -7.93 -0.78
C ILE A 41 17.57 -8.86 -1.46
N THR A 42 17.78 -9.15 -2.74
CA THR A 42 16.93 -10.05 -3.51
C THR A 42 17.20 -11.51 -3.13
N ALA A 43 16.21 -12.22 -2.60
CA ALA A 43 16.24 -13.68 -2.50
C ALA A 43 15.96 -14.33 -3.86
N LEU A 44 14.97 -13.79 -4.58
CA LEU A 44 14.57 -14.13 -5.94
C LEU A 44 14.26 -12.84 -6.71
N GLY A 45 14.42 -12.87 -8.03
CA GLY A 45 14.19 -11.71 -8.89
C GLY A 45 15.34 -10.70 -8.86
N GLY A 46 15.03 -9.42 -9.08
CA GLY A 46 15.96 -8.31 -9.28
C GLY A 46 16.06 -7.83 -10.73
N SER A 47 16.58 -6.63 -10.94
CA SER A 47 16.74 -6.09 -12.29
C SER A 47 17.83 -6.81 -13.10
N TYR A 48 17.57 -6.99 -14.40
CA TYR A 48 18.53 -7.58 -15.33
C TYR A 48 19.88 -6.84 -15.31
N LYS A 49 19.84 -5.51 -15.39
CA LYS A 49 21.04 -4.66 -15.46
C LYS A 49 21.90 -4.78 -14.19
N SER A 50 21.27 -4.82 -13.02
CA SER A 50 21.98 -5.00 -11.75
C SER A 50 22.69 -6.35 -11.69
N HIS A 51 21.98 -7.44 -12.03
CA HIS A 51 22.56 -8.78 -12.06
C HIS A 51 23.68 -8.93 -13.09
N LEU A 52 23.49 -8.40 -14.31
CA LEU A 52 24.50 -8.45 -15.36
C LEU A 52 25.79 -7.76 -14.90
N ASN A 53 25.68 -6.51 -14.42
CA ASN A 53 26.83 -5.75 -13.94
C ASN A 53 27.58 -6.48 -12.82
N LYS A 54 26.86 -7.12 -11.89
CA LYS A 54 27.47 -7.91 -10.80
C LYS A 54 28.22 -9.13 -11.34
N LEU A 55 27.59 -9.90 -12.21
CA LEU A 55 28.17 -11.13 -12.76
C LEU A 55 29.36 -10.86 -13.70
N GLU A 56 29.31 -9.78 -14.48
CA GLU A 56 30.43 -9.34 -15.32
C GLU A 56 31.64 -8.94 -14.48
N LYS A 57 31.43 -8.19 -13.39
CA LYS A 57 32.50 -7.83 -12.44
C LYS A 57 33.14 -9.05 -11.77
N GLN A 58 32.37 -10.11 -11.56
CA GLN A 58 32.84 -11.40 -11.03
C GLN A 58 33.52 -12.28 -12.09
N GLY A 59 33.53 -11.87 -13.35
CA GLY A 59 34.14 -12.63 -14.46
C GLY A 59 33.36 -13.89 -14.85
N ASP A 60 32.04 -13.92 -14.62
CA ASP A 60 31.20 -15.06 -14.97
C ASP A 60 30.99 -15.15 -16.49
N ARG A 61 31.38 -16.28 -17.09
CA ARG A 61 31.26 -16.52 -18.55
C ARG A 61 29.82 -16.63 -19.03
N HIS A 62 28.87 -16.88 -18.12
CA HIS A 62 27.44 -16.99 -18.40
C HIS A 62 26.64 -15.84 -17.77
N ALA A 63 27.27 -14.67 -17.58
CA ALA A 63 26.67 -13.52 -16.93
C ALA A 63 25.31 -13.11 -17.53
N GLU A 64 25.21 -13.00 -18.86
CA GLU A 64 23.96 -12.64 -19.55
C GLU A 64 22.84 -13.66 -19.33
N GLU A 65 23.13 -14.95 -19.52
CA GLU A 65 22.14 -16.03 -19.37
C GLU A 65 21.64 -16.12 -17.92
N LYS A 66 22.56 -16.02 -16.95
CA LYS A 66 22.22 -16.00 -15.53
C LYS A 66 21.41 -14.76 -15.17
N ALA A 67 21.83 -13.57 -15.60
CA ALA A 67 21.11 -12.33 -15.35
C ALA A 67 19.67 -12.40 -15.90
N GLN A 68 19.50 -12.93 -17.12
CA GLN A 68 18.17 -13.11 -17.73
C GLN A 68 17.30 -14.09 -16.93
N ARG A 69 17.86 -15.22 -16.50
CA ARG A 69 17.14 -16.22 -15.72
C ARG A 69 16.67 -15.66 -14.38
N TRP A 70 17.49 -14.85 -13.73
CA TRP A 70 17.14 -14.18 -12.47
C TRP A 70 16.08 -13.10 -12.69
N SER A 71 16.24 -12.24 -13.70
CA SER A 71 15.29 -11.15 -13.96
C SER A 71 13.90 -11.61 -14.37
N ASN A 72 13.78 -12.83 -14.92
CA ASN A 72 12.50 -13.45 -15.29
C ASN A 72 11.70 -13.98 -14.09
N LYS A 73 12.28 -14.01 -12.89
CA LYS A 73 11.55 -14.36 -11.67
C LYS A 73 10.92 -13.13 -11.04
N ALA A 74 9.80 -13.32 -10.36
CA ALA A 74 9.19 -12.28 -9.55
C ALA A 74 10.06 -11.99 -8.30
N ASP A 75 10.04 -10.74 -7.87
CA ASP A 75 10.84 -10.26 -6.74
C ASP A 75 10.35 -10.82 -5.40
N GLN A 76 11.32 -11.26 -4.60
CA GLN A 76 11.14 -11.63 -3.19
C GLN A 76 12.37 -11.15 -2.42
N GLY A 77 12.13 -10.43 -1.32
CA GLY A 77 13.21 -9.96 -0.45
C GLY A 77 13.77 -11.07 0.46
N LEU A 78 15.06 -10.99 0.79
CA LEU A 78 15.73 -11.97 1.65
C LEU A 78 15.15 -11.98 3.07
N GLN A 79 14.78 -10.81 3.59
CA GLN A 79 14.12 -10.70 4.89
C GLN A 79 12.85 -11.57 4.97
N VAL A 80 11.93 -11.42 4.01
CA VAL A 80 10.64 -12.11 4.02
C VAL A 80 10.77 -13.59 3.66
N HIS A 81 11.72 -13.93 2.78
CA HIS A 81 12.12 -15.32 2.48
C HIS A 81 12.52 -16.05 3.76
N VAL A 82 13.48 -15.51 4.51
CA VAL A 82 13.98 -16.09 5.75
C VAL A 82 12.90 -16.13 6.83
N LEU A 83 12.16 -15.02 7.02
CA LEU A 83 11.13 -14.94 8.06
C LEU A 83 10.00 -15.95 7.84
N ASN A 84 9.48 -16.05 6.61
CA ASN A 84 8.42 -17.01 6.32
C ASN A 84 8.93 -18.46 6.35
N ALA A 85 10.18 -18.71 5.96
CA ALA A 85 10.79 -20.04 6.08
C ALA A 85 10.89 -20.46 7.55
N LEU A 86 11.37 -19.58 8.43
CA LEU A 86 11.44 -19.81 9.87
C LEU A 86 10.06 -20.08 10.46
N LEU A 87 9.09 -19.20 10.21
CA LEU A 87 7.77 -19.32 10.80
C LEU A 87 7.03 -20.57 10.30
N THR A 88 7.26 -20.98 9.05
CA THR A 88 6.74 -22.24 8.51
C THR A 88 7.36 -23.44 9.22
N ALA A 89 8.70 -23.49 9.33
CA ALA A 89 9.41 -24.55 10.04
C ALA A 89 9.03 -24.60 11.54
N TRP A 90 8.83 -23.44 12.16
CA TRP A 90 8.40 -23.31 13.55
C TRP A 90 6.99 -23.83 13.79
N ASN A 91 6.05 -23.51 12.89
CA ASN A 91 4.69 -24.04 12.98
C ASN A 91 4.67 -25.56 12.78
N LEU A 92 5.56 -26.08 11.93
CA LEU A 92 5.69 -27.50 11.67
C LEU A 92 6.30 -28.26 12.86
N SER A 93 7.26 -27.67 13.57
CA SER A 93 7.92 -28.34 14.71
C SER A 93 6.96 -28.72 15.84
N GLN A 94 5.80 -28.05 15.94
CA GLN A 94 4.75 -28.37 16.91
C GLN A 94 4.11 -29.75 16.68
N TYR A 95 4.25 -30.33 15.49
CA TYR A 95 3.69 -31.63 15.13
C TYR A 95 4.70 -32.79 15.26
N LEU A 96 5.92 -32.52 15.72
CA LEU A 96 6.92 -33.58 15.91
C LEU A 96 6.48 -34.56 17.00
N PRO A 97 6.81 -35.85 16.89
CA PRO A 97 6.61 -36.80 17.97
C PRO A 97 7.54 -36.50 19.17
N ASP A 98 7.19 -37.02 20.35
CA ASP A 98 7.86 -36.71 21.63
C ASP A 98 9.38 -36.92 21.62
N ASP A 99 9.88 -37.91 20.87
CA ASP A 99 11.31 -38.22 20.71
C ASP A 99 12.03 -37.28 19.74
N LEU A 100 11.29 -36.62 18.84
CA LEU A 100 11.81 -35.60 17.93
C LEU A 100 11.60 -34.17 18.42
N GLN A 101 10.86 -33.96 19.51
CA GLN A 101 10.60 -32.62 20.06
C GLN A 101 11.88 -31.82 20.32
N LEU A 102 11.82 -30.51 20.02
CA LEU A 102 13.00 -29.65 20.06
C LEU A 102 13.30 -29.17 21.48
N SER A 103 14.57 -29.30 21.90
CA SER A 103 15.09 -28.63 23.09
C SER A 103 15.17 -27.11 22.90
N GLU A 104 15.35 -26.36 23.99
CA GLU A 104 15.52 -24.90 23.92
C GLU A 104 16.75 -24.49 23.10
N GLU A 105 17.83 -25.28 23.15
CA GLU A 105 19.04 -25.07 22.35
C GLU A 105 18.77 -25.35 20.87
N GLU A 106 18.07 -26.43 20.57
CA GLU A 106 17.69 -26.80 19.20
C GLU A 106 16.75 -25.79 18.56
N LYS A 107 15.80 -25.22 19.31
CA LYS A 107 14.95 -24.12 18.84
C LYS A 107 15.78 -22.88 18.47
N ARG A 108 16.82 -22.57 19.25
CA ARG A 108 17.73 -21.45 18.96
C ARG A 108 18.58 -21.74 17.73
N LEU A 109 19.09 -22.96 17.59
CA LEU A 109 19.80 -23.41 16.40
C LEU A 109 18.92 -23.38 15.14
N LEU A 110 17.65 -23.79 15.24
CA LEU A 110 16.66 -23.66 14.16
C LEU A 110 16.54 -22.20 13.71
N CYS A 111 16.34 -21.28 14.66
CA CYS A 111 16.28 -19.84 14.37
C CYS A 111 17.55 -19.34 13.68
N LEU A 112 18.72 -19.53 14.28
CA LEU A 112 19.97 -18.95 13.78
C LEU A 112 20.45 -19.61 12.47
N GLY A 113 20.31 -20.92 12.36
CA GLY A 113 20.66 -21.68 11.16
C GLY A 113 19.82 -21.25 9.96
N ILE A 114 18.50 -21.11 10.12
CA ILE A 114 17.65 -20.65 9.02
C ILE A 114 17.84 -19.16 8.72
N THR A 115 18.19 -18.32 9.71
CA THR A 115 18.54 -16.91 9.44
C THR A 115 19.70 -16.79 8.44
N LEU A 116 20.67 -17.70 8.53
CA LEU A 116 21.89 -17.67 7.72
C LEU A 116 21.88 -18.62 6.52
N HIS A 117 20.84 -19.43 6.28
CA HIS A 117 20.88 -20.47 5.23
C HIS A 117 21.22 -19.96 3.82
N ASP A 118 20.89 -18.70 3.53
CA ASP A 118 21.16 -18.01 2.27
C ASP A 118 22.21 -16.88 2.45
N TYR A 119 23.20 -17.08 3.33
CA TYR A 119 24.26 -16.09 3.59
C TYR A 119 25.03 -15.68 2.32
N ASN A 120 25.07 -16.54 1.30
CA ASN A 120 25.65 -16.23 0.00
C ASN A 120 24.97 -15.04 -0.67
N LYS A 121 23.63 -14.95 -0.60
CA LYS A 121 22.85 -13.81 -1.10
C LYS A 121 23.12 -12.55 -0.28
N ALA A 122 23.26 -12.69 1.03
CA ALA A 122 23.59 -11.59 1.94
C ALA A 122 24.96 -10.95 1.60
N ILE A 123 26.00 -11.78 1.38
CA ILE A 123 27.34 -11.32 0.95
C ILE A 123 27.27 -10.54 -0.37
N GLN A 124 26.57 -11.12 -1.37
CA GLN A 124 26.43 -10.51 -2.70
C GLN A 124 25.58 -9.23 -2.68
N GLY A 125 24.75 -9.04 -1.65
CA GLY A 125 23.97 -7.84 -1.44
C GLY A 125 24.79 -6.65 -0.94
N GLN A 126 25.83 -6.86 -0.13
CA GLN A 126 26.60 -5.77 0.49
C GLN A 126 27.75 -5.21 -0.38
N THR A 127 28.45 -6.06 -1.15
CA THR A 127 29.58 -5.62 -1.98
C THR A 127 29.63 -6.36 -3.31
N GLU A 128 29.75 -5.61 -4.41
CA GLU A 128 29.71 -6.15 -5.78
C GLU A 128 30.90 -7.09 -6.11
N ALA A 129 31.95 -7.13 -5.27
CA ALA A 129 33.21 -7.83 -5.54
C ALA A 129 33.47 -9.08 -4.64
N SER A 130 32.59 -9.40 -3.70
CA SER A 130 32.82 -10.50 -2.75
C SER A 130 32.31 -11.84 -3.30
N THR A 131 33.17 -12.86 -3.29
CA THR A 131 32.82 -14.24 -3.67
C THR A 131 32.36 -15.02 -2.45
N SER A 132 31.26 -15.76 -2.57
CA SER A 132 30.77 -16.63 -1.49
C SER A 132 31.67 -17.86 -1.36
N PRO A 133 31.96 -18.32 -0.13
CA PRO A 133 32.76 -19.52 0.09
C PRO A 133 32.07 -20.76 -0.47
N LYS A 134 32.87 -21.71 -0.97
CA LYS A 134 32.40 -23.04 -1.39
C LYS A 134 32.18 -23.93 -0.17
N ALA A 135 31.37 -24.97 -0.31
CA ALA A 135 30.97 -25.86 0.79
C ALA A 135 32.12 -26.63 1.49
N HIS A 136 33.30 -26.74 0.87
CA HIS A 136 34.49 -27.32 1.50
C HIS A 136 35.37 -26.28 2.22
N GLU A 137 35.11 -24.97 2.02
CA GLU A 137 35.86 -23.87 2.61
C GLU A 137 35.31 -23.51 4.00
N ILE A 138 35.22 -24.51 4.89
CA ILE A 138 34.51 -24.41 6.18
C ILE A 138 34.98 -23.22 7.02
N ARG A 139 36.29 -22.97 7.11
CA ARG A 139 36.81 -21.81 7.87
C ARG A 139 36.27 -20.48 7.35
N GLN A 140 36.11 -20.34 6.03
CA GLN A 140 35.54 -19.12 5.44
C GLN A 140 34.04 -19.03 5.71
N ILE A 141 33.33 -20.17 5.69
CA ILE A 141 31.90 -20.23 6.06
C ILE A 141 31.71 -19.80 7.52
N LEU A 142 32.52 -20.33 8.45
CA LEU A 142 32.48 -19.96 9.87
C LEU A 142 32.70 -18.45 10.06
N GLN A 143 33.73 -17.88 9.40
CA GLN A 143 34.01 -16.44 9.48
C GLN A 143 32.87 -15.58 8.94
N VAL A 144 32.23 -16.01 7.84
CA VAL A 144 31.05 -15.36 7.28
C VAL A 144 29.88 -15.42 8.26
N CYS A 145 29.60 -16.60 8.82
CA CYS A 145 28.51 -16.79 9.77
C CYS A 145 28.74 -15.99 11.06
N GLU A 146 29.99 -15.90 11.54
CA GLU A 146 30.35 -15.06 12.68
C GLU A 146 30.11 -13.58 12.39
N THR A 147 30.61 -13.09 11.26
CA THR A 147 30.44 -11.69 10.85
C THR A 147 28.96 -11.32 10.72
N TRP A 148 28.15 -12.20 10.13
CA TRP A 148 26.72 -11.97 10.01
C TRP A 148 25.98 -12.13 11.33
N GLY A 149 26.38 -13.09 12.18
CA GLY A 149 25.83 -13.24 13.52
C GLY A 149 26.03 -11.97 14.37
N GLU A 150 27.19 -11.31 14.24
CA GLU A 150 27.44 -10.02 14.88
C GLU A 150 26.55 -8.90 14.33
N LYS A 151 26.46 -8.77 13.00
CA LYS A 151 25.59 -7.76 12.36
C LYS A 151 24.11 -7.95 12.69
N LEU A 152 23.68 -9.19 12.82
CA LEU A 152 22.30 -9.57 13.12
C LEU A 152 22.01 -9.65 14.62
N ASN A 153 22.97 -9.28 15.47
CA ASN A 153 22.83 -9.22 16.92
C ASN A 153 22.48 -10.57 17.57
N PHE A 154 23.17 -11.65 17.18
CA PHE A 154 23.00 -12.98 17.76
C PHE A 154 23.31 -12.98 19.27
N ASP A 155 24.24 -12.14 19.71
CA ASP A 155 24.57 -11.93 21.12
C ASP A 155 23.35 -11.49 21.96
N GLY A 156 22.48 -10.65 21.40
CA GLY A 156 21.25 -10.21 22.06
C GLY A 156 20.18 -11.31 22.15
N PHE A 157 20.18 -12.26 21.23
CA PHE A 157 19.23 -13.37 21.19
C PHE A 157 19.68 -14.56 22.05
N TRP A 158 20.95 -14.96 21.93
CA TRP A 158 21.53 -16.11 22.60
C TRP A 158 23.03 -15.93 22.85
N HIS A 159 23.42 -15.48 24.04
CA HIS A 159 24.80 -15.14 24.39
C HIS A 159 25.87 -16.20 24.03
N PRO A 160 25.67 -17.53 24.24
CA PRO A 160 26.68 -18.53 23.92
C PRO A 160 26.72 -18.93 22.43
N TRP A 161 26.01 -18.25 21.52
CA TRP A 161 25.93 -18.66 20.10
C TRP A 161 27.28 -18.87 19.41
N ARG A 162 28.35 -18.17 19.84
CA ARG A 162 29.71 -18.36 19.29
C ARG A 162 30.29 -19.73 19.60
N GLU A 163 29.92 -20.32 20.73
CA GLU A 163 30.28 -21.70 21.06
C GLU A 163 29.66 -22.65 20.03
N TYR A 164 28.40 -22.37 19.65
CA TYR A 164 27.62 -23.12 18.66
C TYR A 164 27.83 -22.66 17.21
N LEU A 165 28.88 -21.87 16.92
CA LEU A 165 29.10 -21.31 15.58
C LEU A 165 29.20 -22.40 14.51
N LEU A 166 29.83 -23.53 14.83
CA LEU A 166 29.94 -24.67 13.92
C LEU A 166 28.57 -25.29 13.63
N ASP A 167 27.75 -25.53 14.66
CA ASP A 167 26.40 -26.07 14.53
C ASP A 167 25.52 -25.17 13.65
N ILE A 168 25.57 -23.85 13.87
CA ILE A 168 24.83 -22.85 13.09
C ILE A 168 25.29 -22.86 11.62
N ALA A 169 26.60 -22.83 11.38
CA ALA A 169 27.16 -22.81 10.03
C ALA A 169 26.87 -24.12 9.26
N TYR A 170 26.90 -25.26 9.97
CA TYR A 170 26.53 -26.55 9.41
C TYR A 170 25.08 -26.55 8.94
N LEU A 171 24.14 -26.09 9.77
CA LEU A 171 22.72 -26.00 9.42
C LEU A 171 22.49 -25.04 8.25
N ALA A 172 23.10 -23.85 8.30
CA ALA A 172 22.97 -22.85 7.25
C ALA A 172 23.45 -23.37 5.88
N GLN A 173 24.66 -23.95 5.82
CA GLN A 173 25.22 -24.46 4.56
C GLN A 173 24.47 -25.69 4.02
N ASN A 174 23.94 -26.54 4.90
CA ASN A 174 23.37 -27.84 4.51
C ASN A 174 21.84 -27.86 4.46
N THR A 175 21.18 -26.71 4.59
CA THR A 175 19.72 -26.58 4.45
C THR A 175 19.21 -27.22 3.14
N GLN A 176 19.94 -27.07 2.05
CA GLN A 176 19.58 -27.69 0.76
C GLN A 176 20.21 -29.08 0.58
N PHE A 177 19.39 -30.08 0.22
CA PHE A 177 19.81 -31.46 -0.06
C PHE A 177 20.36 -31.63 -1.49
N ASN A 178 21.36 -30.83 -1.88
CA ASN A 178 21.91 -30.74 -3.23
C ASN A 178 23.39 -31.19 -3.32
N VAL A 179 23.88 -31.44 -4.54
CA VAL A 179 25.28 -31.88 -4.84
C VAL A 179 26.38 -30.93 -4.31
N GLY A 180 26.01 -29.73 -3.87
CA GLY A 180 26.91 -28.76 -3.25
C GLY A 180 26.92 -28.74 -1.71
N SER A 181 26.15 -29.57 -1.00
CA SER A 181 26.16 -29.64 0.47
C SER A 181 27.36 -30.43 1.00
N ASN A 182 27.83 -30.11 2.21
CA ASN A 182 28.85 -30.85 2.94
C ASN A 182 28.23 -31.44 4.22
N THR A 183 27.55 -32.57 4.10
CA THR A 183 26.71 -33.13 5.18
C THR A 183 27.47 -34.04 6.15
N VAL A 184 28.75 -34.28 5.90
CA VAL A 184 29.56 -35.16 6.75
C VAL A 184 30.10 -34.30 7.90
N ILE A 185 29.53 -34.47 9.09
CA ILE A 185 29.84 -33.66 10.28
C ILE A 185 31.35 -33.65 10.59
N SER A 186 32.03 -34.80 10.47
CA SER A 186 33.48 -34.88 10.70
C SER A 186 34.33 -34.02 9.77
N ASN A 187 33.78 -33.55 8.63
CA ASN A 187 34.49 -32.60 7.78
C ASN A 187 34.53 -31.20 8.41
N TRP A 188 33.53 -30.85 9.23
CA TRP A 188 33.35 -29.54 9.83
C TRP A 188 34.18 -29.32 11.09
N GLU A 189 34.51 -30.41 11.79
CA GLU A 189 35.38 -30.38 12.97
C GLU A 189 36.82 -30.06 12.55
N ILE A 190 37.19 -28.79 12.64
CA ILE A 190 38.50 -28.27 12.26
C ILE A 190 39.11 -27.45 13.40
N ASP A 191 40.40 -27.69 13.66
CA ASP A 191 41.17 -26.99 14.68
C ASP A 191 40.48 -27.02 16.06
N ASP A 192 40.05 -25.86 16.56
CA ASP A 192 39.40 -25.67 17.86
C ASP A 192 37.84 -25.65 17.76
N PHE A 193 37.27 -25.78 16.56
CA PHE A 193 35.82 -25.82 16.37
C PHE A 193 35.32 -27.28 16.40
N GLN A 194 34.40 -27.56 17.32
CA GLN A 194 33.74 -28.85 17.50
C GLN A 194 32.22 -28.63 17.57
N VAL A 195 31.45 -29.65 17.19
CA VAL A 195 30.00 -29.67 17.41
C VAL A 195 29.71 -29.54 18.90
N GLN A 196 28.78 -28.65 19.28
CA GLN A 196 28.46 -28.41 20.69
C GLN A 196 27.17 -29.09 21.15
N ILE A 197 26.24 -29.39 20.25
CA ILE A 197 25.02 -30.11 20.63
C ILE A 197 25.36 -31.51 21.16
N GLU A 198 24.65 -31.95 22.21
CA GLU A 198 24.94 -33.23 22.90
C GLU A 198 24.80 -34.44 21.96
N ASP A 199 23.81 -34.40 21.05
CA ASP A 199 23.55 -35.43 20.05
C ASP A 199 23.65 -34.83 18.64
N ASP A 200 24.80 -35.01 17.99
CA ASP A 200 25.09 -34.47 16.66
C ASP A 200 24.09 -34.91 15.57
N ARG A 201 23.45 -36.08 15.76
CA ARG A 201 22.38 -36.59 14.89
C ARG A 201 21.19 -35.63 14.81
N ARG A 202 20.98 -34.82 15.86
CA ARG A 202 19.90 -33.83 15.94
C ARG A 202 20.04 -32.70 14.92
N LEU A 203 21.28 -32.41 14.48
CA LEU A 203 21.55 -31.46 13.40
C LEU A 203 20.99 -31.95 12.07
N ASP A 204 21.09 -33.25 11.77
CA ASP A 204 20.52 -33.83 10.55
C ASP A 204 19.01 -34.08 10.69
N LEU A 205 18.57 -34.70 11.79
CA LEU A 205 17.15 -34.96 12.10
C LEU A 205 16.83 -34.59 13.55
N PRO A 206 15.92 -33.64 13.83
CA PRO A 206 14.94 -33.04 12.90
C PRO A 206 15.38 -31.73 12.24
N LEU A 207 16.43 -31.07 12.73
CA LEU A 207 16.68 -29.66 12.43
C LEU A 207 16.84 -29.38 10.93
N ARG A 208 17.77 -30.05 10.25
CA ARG A 208 17.99 -29.83 8.81
C ARG A 208 16.76 -30.11 7.96
N HIS A 209 15.93 -31.10 8.31
CA HIS A 209 14.67 -31.37 7.60
C HIS A 209 13.62 -30.27 7.82
N LEU A 210 13.54 -29.67 9.02
CA LEU A 210 12.70 -28.49 9.26
C LEU A 210 13.18 -27.27 8.46
N LEU A 211 14.50 -27.00 8.45
CA LEU A 211 15.08 -25.91 7.68
C LEU A 211 14.78 -26.08 6.18
N ALA A 212 14.99 -27.29 5.65
CA ALA A 212 14.73 -27.62 4.25
C ALA A 212 13.24 -27.48 3.89
N PHE A 213 12.33 -27.92 4.76
CA PHE A 213 10.90 -27.73 4.55
C PHE A 213 10.56 -26.23 4.44
N GLY A 214 11.08 -25.42 5.37
CA GLY A 214 10.89 -23.96 5.37
C GLY A 214 11.43 -23.30 4.10
N ASP A 215 12.67 -23.61 3.69
CA ASP A 215 13.30 -23.07 2.48
C ASP A 215 12.55 -23.47 1.20
N ILE A 216 12.13 -24.73 1.07
CA ILE A 216 11.38 -25.19 -0.11
C ILE A 216 10.02 -24.50 -0.18
N ALA A 217 9.31 -24.36 0.95
CA ALA A 217 7.96 -23.79 0.98
C ALA A 217 7.90 -22.33 0.49
N VAL A 218 8.91 -21.51 0.79
CA VAL A 218 8.94 -20.10 0.40
C VAL A 218 9.24 -19.85 -1.08
N HIS A 219 9.54 -20.90 -1.84
CA HIS A 219 9.70 -20.84 -3.30
C HIS A 219 8.40 -21.07 -4.08
N PHE A 220 7.32 -21.51 -3.42
CA PHE A 220 6.02 -21.66 -4.07
C PHE A 220 5.33 -20.32 -4.21
N ASN A 221 4.60 -20.17 -5.31
CA ASN A 221 3.82 -18.97 -5.60
C ASN A 221 2.35 -19.30 -5.88
N ASP A 222 1.99 -20.58 -6.04
CA ASP A 222 0.61 -21.04 -6.19
C ASP A 222 0.32 -22.17 -5.17
N PRO A 223 -0.85 -22.20 -4.50
CA PRO A 223 -1.22 -23.30 -3.63
C PRO A 223 -1.21 -24.68 -4.29
N THR A 224 -1.49 -24.76 -5.60
CA THR A 224 -1.46 -26.02 -6.37
C THR A 224 -0.06 -26.59 -6.55
N ASP A 225 0.99 -25.79 -6.34
CA ASP A 225 2.38 -26.22 -6.51
C ASP A 225 2.72 -27.44 -5.65
N VAL A 226 2.09 -27.56 -4.47
CA VAL A 226 2.23 -28.71 -3.57
C VAL A 226 1.77 -30.03 -4.18
N ALA A 227 0.91 -29.98 -5.20
CA ALA A 227 0.35 -31.15 -5.86
C ALA A 227 0.91 -31.39 -7.27
N ILE A 228 1.43 -30.35 -7.94
CA ILE A 228 1.85 -30.45 -9.35
C ILE A 228 3.36 -30.31 -9.58
N GLN A 229 4.10 -29.71 -8.64
CA GLN A 229 5.55 -29.52 -8.76
C GLN A 229 6.31 -30.55 -7.92
N THR A 230 7.52 -30.90 -8.36
CA THR A 230 8.43 -31.79 -7.62
C THR A 230 8.82 -31.26 -6.24
N GLY A 231 8.68 -29.95 -6.02
CA GLY A 231 8.86 -29.37 -4.68
C GLY A 231 7.81 -29.87 -3.69
N GLY A 232 6.57 -30.09 -4.14
CA GLY A 232 5.48 -30.60 -3.31
C GLY A 232 5.77 -32.02 -2.81
N ASP A 233 6.24 -32.89 -3.70
CA ASP A 233 6.70 -34.23 -3.34
C ASP A 233 7.81 -34.18 -2.28
N ARG A 234 8.81 -33.29 -2.46
CA ARG A 234 9.89 -33.11 -1.48
C ARG A 234 9.37 -32.64 -0.12
N LEU A 235 8.43 -31.69 -0.09
CA LEU A 235 7.83 -31.27 1.18
C LEU A 235 7.12 -32.44 1.88
N GLN A 236 6.41 -33.28 1.13
CA GLN A 236 5.78 -34.48 1.68
C GLN A 236 6.82 -35.50 2.19
N ASP A 237 7.92 -35.71 1.47
CA ASP A 237 9.03 -36.55 1.93
C ASP A 237 9.61 -36.03 3.27
N HIS A 238 9.75 -34.70 3.41
CA HIS A 238 10.17 -34.07 4.66
C HIS A 238 9.18 -34.28 5.81
N LEU A 239 7.87 -34.28 5.55
CA LEU A 239 6.88 -34.66 6.57
C LEU A 239 7.06 -36.12 7.00
N ASP A 240 7.27 -37.02 6.05
CA ASP A 240 7.44 -38.44 6.32
C ASP A 240 8.74 -38.71 7.11
N TRP A 241 9.85 -38.05 6.78
CA TRP A 241 11.11 -38.16 7.53
C TRP A 241 11.04 -37.56 8.94
N LEU A 242 10.26 -36.50 9.13
CA LEU A 242 9.99 -35.90 10.44
C LEU A 242 8.95 -36.69 11.26
N GLU A 243 8.45 -37.81 10.72
CA GLU A 243 7.40 -38.64 11.31
C GLU A 243 6.08 -37.88 11.58
N ILE A 244 5.83 -36.82 10.79
CA ILE A 244 4.63 -36.01 10.89
C ILE A 244 3.53 -36.65 10.05
N GLU A 245 2.54 -37.28 10.70
CA GLU A 245 1.44 -38.00 10.05
C GLU A 245 0.37 -37.09 9.42
N LYS A 246 0.80 -36.18 8.54
CA LYS A 246 -0.05 -35.21 7.83
C LYS A 246 0.15 -35.30 6.32
N LYS A 247 -0.82 -34.78 5.59
CA LYS A 247 -0.78 -34.67 4.13
C LYS A 247 -0.99 -33.23 3.70
N LEU A 248 -0.19 -32.79 2.73
CA LEU A 248 -0.38 -31.47 2.11
C LEU A 248 -1.58 -31.50 1.16
N VAL A 249 -2.52 -30.59 1.40
CA VAL A 249 -3.70 -30.34 0.57
C VAL A 249 -3.88 -28.83 0.37
N TYR A 250 -4.75 -28.41 -0.54
CA TYR A 250 -4.88 -26.99 -0.88
C TYR A 250 -6.31 -26.59 -1.25
N HIS A 251 -6.56 -25.28 -1.25
CA HIS A 251 -7.57 -24.65 -2.11
C HIS A 251 -6.92 -23.53 -2.92
N ARG A 252 -7.51 -23.25 -4.09
CA ARG A 252 -7.15 -22.13 -4.95
C ARG A 252 -8.40 -21.48 -5.52
N LEU A 253 -8.43 -20.15 -5.57
CA LEU A 253 -9.39 -19.37 -6.37
C LEU A 253 -8.61 -18.69 -7.49
N ARG A 254 -8.93 -19.00 -8.75
CA ARG A 254 -8.23 -18.47 -9.94
C ARG A 254 -8.57 -17.02 -10.28
N ASP A 255 -9.06 -16.27 -9.31
CA ASP A 255 -9.56 -14.90 -9.48
C ASP A 255 -9.32 -14.10 -8.20
N CYS A 256 -9.07 -12.80 -8.35
CA CYS A 256 -8.80 -11.89 -7.24
C CYS A 256 -9.48 -10.55 -7.52
N ARG A 257 -10.60 -10.30 -6.83
CA ARG A 257 -11.42 -9.08 -7.02
C ARG A 257 -11.40 -8.14 -5.83
N GLY A 258 -11.16 -8.68 -4.63
CA GLY A 258 -11.08 -7.89 -3.42
C GLY A 258 -11.73 -8.54 -2.21
N LEU A 259 -12.75 -7.88 -1.64
CA LEU A 259 -13.37 -8.35 -0.40
C LEU A 259 -14.14 -9.67 -0.60
N LEU A 260 -14.77 -9.86 -1.75
CA LEU A 260 -15.50 -11.07 -2.11
C LEU A 260 -14.56 -12.28 -2.18
N THR A 261 -13.43 -12.16 -2.86
CA THR A 261 -12.45 -13.25 -2.99
C THR A 261 -11.81 -13.56 -1.63
N ASN A 262 -11.47 -12.54 -0.85
CA ASN A 262 -11.04 -12.73 0.55
C ASN A 262 -12.12 -13.43 1.41
N ARG A 263 -13.40 -13.07 1.26
CA ARG A 263 -14.52 -13.73 1.95
C ARG A 263 -14.65 -15.20 1.56
N ILE A 264 -14.54 -15.51 0.27
CA ILE A 264 -14.54 -16.89 -0.22
C ILE A 264 -13.39 -17.68 0.41
N HIS A 265 -12.16 -17.15 0.39
CA HIS A 265 -11.03 -17.86 0.96
C HIS A 265 -11.20 -18.13 2.46
N ASN A 266 -11.59 -17.12 3.24
CA ASN A 266 -11.80 -17.27 4.68
C ASN A 266 -12.96 -18.22 5.02
N ALA A 267 -14.02 -18.23 4.21
CA ALA A 267 -15.11 -19.19 4.37
C ALA A 267 -14.66 -20.63 4.05
N VAL A 268 -13.82 -20.83 3.02
CA VAL A 268 -13.23 -22.15 2.71
C VAL A 268 -12.31 -22.60 3.84
N VAL A 269 -11.42 -21.74 4.33
CA VAL A 269 -10.57 -22.03 5.51
C VAL A 269 -11.43 -22.48 6.69
N SER A 270 -12.46 -21.72 7.03
CA SER A 270 -13.36 -22.03 8.15
C SER A 270 -14.13 -23.34 7.96
N PHE A 271 -14.44 -23.71 6.72
CA PHE A 271 -15.09 -24.97 6.38
C PHE A 271 -14.15 -26.16 6.57
N VAL A 272 -12.93 -26.09 6.02
CA VAL A 272 -11.97 -27.20 6.06
C VAL A 272 -11.29 -27.37 7.41
N GLU A 273 -11.18 -26.31 8.22
CA GLU A 273 -10.76 -26.39 9.63
C GLU A 273 -11.65 -27.36 10.42
N LYS A 274 -12.97 -27.34 10.18
CA LYS A 274 -13.93 -28.27 10.81
C LYS A 274 -13.74 -29.72 10.35
N MET A 275 -13.00 -29.93 9.26
CA MET A 275 -12.59 -31.25 8.76
C MET A 275 -11.19 -31.67 9.26
N GLY A 276 -10.54 -30.85 10.08
CA GLY A 276 -9.20 -31.08 10.62
C GLY A 276 -8.07 -30.66 9.68
N TRP A 277 -8.32 -29.79 8.71
CA TRP A 277 -7.27 -29.21 7.85
C TRP A 277 -6.75 -27.93 8.50
N GLU A 278 -5.46 -27.92 8.85
CA GLU A 278 -4.81 -26.78 9.52
C GLU A 278 -4.07 -25.93 8.48
N PRO A 279 -4.36 -24.62 8.37
CA PRO A 279 -3.72 -23.78 7.38
C PRO A 279 -2.23 -23.56 7.70
N LEU A 280 -1.37 -23.74 6.71
CA LEU A 280 0.09 -23.66 6.84
C LEU A 280 0.69 -22.51 6.02
N LEU A 281 0.28 -22.34 4.77
CA LEU A 281 0.83 -21.34 3.85
C LEU A 281 -0.29 -20.56 3.17
N TYR A 282 -0.21 -19.23 3.19
CA TYR A 282 -1.19 -18.33 2.57
C TYR A 282 -0.61 -17.64 1.34
N PHE A 283 -1.36 -17.70 0.23
CA PHE A 283 -1.03 -17.09 -1.05
C PHE A 283 -2.12 -16.07 -1.41
N ALA A 284 -1.88 -15.22 -2.41
CA ALA A 284 -2.93 -14.33 -2.92
C ALA A 284 -4.18 -15.09 -3.41
N HIS A 285 -3.96 -16.32 -3.89
CA HIS A 285 -4.98 -17.16 -4.52
C HIS A 285 -5.48 -18.32 -3.67
N GLY A 286 -5.02 -18.51 -2.43
CA GLY A 286 -5.50 -19.64 -1.62
C GLY A 286 -4.52 -20.07 -0.53
N THR A 287 -4.73 -21.28 -0.03
CA THR A 287 -4.00 -21.80 1.14
C THR A 287 -3.58 -23.24 0.90
N VAL A 288 -2.40 -23.58 1.44
CA VAL A 288 -1.95 -24.96 1.65
C VAL A 288 -2.18 -25.33 3.11
N TYR A 289 -2.65 -26.55 3.34
CA TYR A 289 -3.03 -27.06 4.65
C TYR A 289 -2.27 -28.34 5.00
N LEU A 290 -2.06 -28.55 6.30
CA LEU A 290 -1.76 -29.84 6.90
C LEU A 290 -3.09 -30.54 7.20
N ALA A 291 -3.45 -31.53 6.39
CA ALA A 291 -4.62 -32.37 6.61
C ALA A 291 -4.23 -33.71 7.27
N PRO A 292 -5.19 -34.47 7.84
CA PRO A 292 -4.93 -35.82 8.29
C PRO A 292 -4.31 -36.66 7.16
N LYS A 293 -3.40 -37.60 7.48
CA LYS A 293 -2.71 -38.47 6.51
C LYS A 293 -3.61 -39.07 5.44
N ILE A 294 -4.84 -39.43 5.81
CA ILE A 294 -5.92 -39.83 4.91
C ILE A 294 -7.01 -38.75 4.96
N PRO A 295 -6.92 -37.69 4.15
CA PRO A 295 -7.86 -36.58 4.19
C PRO A 295 -9.20 -36.98 3.57
N LYS A 296 -10.30 -36.54 4.19
CA LYS A 296 -11.65 -36.65 3.61
C LYS A 296 -11.81 -35.61 2.50
N ILE A 297 -12.36 -36.02 1.36
CA ILE A 297 -12.67 -35.10 0.26
C ILE A 297 -13.91 -34.28 0.65
N PRO A 298 -13.84 -32.93 0.62
CA PRO A 298 -14.99 -32.06 0.87
C PRO A 298 -16.12 -32.26 -0.14
N ASP A 299 -17.37 -31.99 0.26
CA ASP A 299 -18.49 -31.88 -0.71
C ASP A 299 -18.56 -30.44 -1.24
N PHE A 300 -18.50 -30.29 -2.57
CA PHE A 300 -18.56 -28.98 -3.22
C PHE A 300 -19.86 -28.22 -2.89
N ARG A 301 -21.01 -28.90 -2.89
CA ARG A 301 -22.30 -28.25 -2.59
C ARG A 301 -22.37 -27.80 -1.12
N ALA A 302 -21.75 -28.52 -0.21
CA ALA A 302 -21.61 -28.09 1.17
C ALA A 302 -20.71 -26.85 1.30
N ILE A 303 -19.57 -26.81 0.60
CA ILE A 303 -18.66 -25.65 0.56
C ILE A 303 -19.39 -24.43 -0.01
N GLU A 304 -20.03 -24.56 -1.17
CA GLU A 304 -20.77 -23.48 -1.83
C GLU A 304 -21.82 -22.87 -0.90
N ASN A 305 -22.62 -23.72 -0.24
CA ASN A 305 -23.62 -23.26 0.72
C ASN A 305 -22.98 -22.57 1.93
N ALA A 306 -21.87 -23.10 2.46
CA ALA A 306 -21.18 -22.49 3.59
C ALA A 306 -20.61 -21.11 3.23
N ILE A 307 -20.02 -20.94 2.04
CA ILE A 307 -19.53 -19.66 1.55
C ILE A 307 -20.68 -18.67 1.41
N TRP A 308 -21.78 -19.06 0.77
CA TRP A 308 -22.94 -18.18 0.60
C TRP A 308 -23.54 -17.75 1.94
N GLN A 309 -23.71 -18.68 2.88
CA GLN A 309 -24.20 -18.35 4.22
C GLN A 309 -23.24 -17.43 4.97
N ASN A 310 -21.92 -17.63 4.86
CA ASN A 310 -20.95 -16.73 5.47
C ASN A 310 -21.04 -15.30 4.90
N ILE A 311 -21.22 -15.13 3.59
CA ILE A 311 -21.36 -13.81 2.97
C ILE A 311 -22.64 -13.10 3.43
N ILE A 312 -23.77 -13.81 3.47
CA ILE A 312 -25.07 -13.22 3.78
C ILE A 312 -25.27 -13.05 5.30
N GLN A 313 -25.06 -14.09 6.09
CA GLN A 313 -25.35 -14.12 7.53
C GLN A 313 -24.13 -13.84 8.40
N GLY A 314 -22.92 -13.99 7.86
CA GLY A 314 -21.68 -13.88 8.64
C GLY A 314 -21.33 -15.17 9.37
N ASP A 315 -20.54 -15.04 10.42
CA ASP A 315 -20.15 -16.14 11.31
C ASP A 315 -20.14 -15.62 12.74
N GLN A 316 -21.16 -15.99 13.52
CA GLN A 316 -21.33 -15.51 14.89
C GLN A 316 -20.21 -16.00 15.82
N ASP A 317 -19.75 -17.23 15.63
CA ASP A 317 -18.66 -17.82 16.44
C ASP A 317 -17.35 -17.05 16.24
N LYS A 318 -17.16 -16.52 15.03
CA LYS A 318 -15.99 -15.72 14.66
C LYS A 318 -16.18 -14.21 14.79
N ASN A 319 -17.33 -13.75 15.31
CA ASN A 319 -17.72 -12.34 15.38
C ASN A 319 -17.62 -11.60 14.02
N ILE A 320 -18.06 -12.28 12.97
CA ILE A 320 -18.09 -11.79 11.59
C ILE A 320 -19.52 -11.40 11.25
N GLN A 321 -19.71 -10.14 10.90
CA GLN A 321 -21.01 -9.62 10.45
C GLN A 321 -21.26 -10.00 8.98
N GLY A 322 -22.44 -10.50 8.65
CA GLY A 322 -22.86 -10.74 7.26
C GLY A 322 -23.52 -9.51 6.62
N LEU A 323 -23.72 -9.56 5.31
CA LEU A 323 -24.48 -8.51 4.60
C LEU A 323 -25.88 -8.26 5.19
N ALA A 324 -26.53 -9.28 5.76
CA ALA A 324 -27.83 -9.18 6.41
C ALA A 324 -27.85 -8.16 7.55
N GLU A 325 -26.78 -8.06 8.33
CA GLU A 325 -26.71 -7.13 9.47
C GLU A 325 -26.53 -5.68 9.00
N TYR A 326 -25.65 -5.43 8.02
CA TYR A 326 -25.50 -4.10 7.43
C TYR A 326 -26.76 -3.67 6.67
N PHE A 327 -27.43 -4.63 6.06
CA PHE A 327 -28.69 -4.41 5.37
C PHE A 327 -29.80 -4.04 6.36
N SER A 328 -29.95 -4.75 7.48
CA SER A 328 -30.94 -4.42 8.51
C SER A 328 -30.69 -3.06 9.15
N LYS A 329 -29.42 -2.62 9.25
CA LYS A 329 -29.00 -1.28 9.67
C LYS A 329 -29.31 -0.18 8.64
N GLY A 330 -29.71 -0.55 7.42
CA GLY A 330 -29.90 0.38 6.31
C GLY A 330 -28.60 1.01 5.83
N ASP A 331 -27.44 0.41 6.11
CA ASP A 331 -26.13 0.91 5.69
C ASP A 331 -25.92 0.68 4.19
N ILE A 332 -26.41 -0.45 3.67
CA ILE A 332 -26.25 -0.88 2.27
C ILE A 332 -27.60 -1.11 1.58
N GLY A 333 -27.59 -1.17 0.25
CA GLY A 333 -28.73 -1.63 -0.55
C GLY A 333 -29.89 -0.64 -0.71
N PHE A 334 -29.90 0.48 0.02
CA PHE A 334 -30.94 1.51 -0.04
C PHE A 334 -30.40 2.91 -0.27
N VAL A 335 -31.15 3.70 -1.04
CA VAL A 335 -30.91 5.14 -1.26
C VAL A 335 -32.23 5.89 -1.14
N ARG A 336 -32.23 7.05 -0.49
CA ARG A 336 -33.38 7.97 -0.47
C ARG A 336 -33.14 9.11 -1.43
N ASP A 337 -34.11 9.40 -2.29
CA ASP A 337 -34.09 10.56 -3.18
C ASP A 337 -35.33 11.47 -2.97
N GLY A 338 -35.53 12.47 -3.83
CA GLY A 338 -36.66 13.40 -3.72
C GLY A 338 -38.05 12.78 -3.91
N LYS A 339 -38.14 11.51 -4.32
CA LYS A 339 -39.38 10.74 -4.51
C LYS A 339 -39.58 9.64 -3.45
N GLY A 340 -38.61 9.40 -2.58
CA GLY A 340 -38.69 8.47 -1.46
C GLY A 340 -37.55 7.45 -1.44
N LEU A 341 -37.72 6.39 -0.64
CA LEU A 341 -36.78 5.29 -0.54
C LEU A 341 -36.77 4.44 -1.83
N LYS A 342 -35.56 4.03 -2.24
CA LYS A 342 -35.29 3.12 -3.35
C LYS A 342 -34.37 2.00 -2.87
N VAL A 343 -34.52 0.82 -3.47
CA VAL A 343 -33.71 -0.36 -3.19
C VAL A 343 -32.94 -0.77 -4.43
N ALA A 344 -31.73 -1.27 -4.24
CA ALA A 344 -30.96 -1.88 -5.32
C ALA A 344 -31.60 -3.20 -5.78
N PRO A 345 -31.69 -3.48 -7.09
CA PRO A 345 -32.25 -4.73 -7.61
C PRO A 345 -31.61 -5.98 -6.99
N GLN A 346 -30.28 -6.00 -6.89
CA GLN A 346 -29.58 -7.11 -6.27
C GLN A 346 -30.01 -7.38 -4.82
N THR A 347 -30.31 -6.34 -4.03
CA THR A 347 -30.79 -6.50 -2.66
C THR A 347 -32.12 -7.27 -2.59
N LEU A 348 -32.98 -7.09 -3.60
CA LEU A 348 -34.24 -7.85 -3.71
C LEU A 348 -34.00 -9.33 -4.03
N GLU A 349 -32.83 -9.68 -4.57
CA GLU A 349 -32.44 -11.06 -4.89
C GLU A 349 -31.69 -11.74 -3.74
N LEU A 350 -31.12 -10.98 -2.80
CA LEU A 350 -30.34 -11.53 -1.68
C LEU A 350 -31.22 -11.96 -0.50
N PHE A 351 -32.36 -11.30 -0.29
CA PHE A 351 -33.24 -11.50 0.86
C PHE A 351 -34.67 -11.82 0.42
N SER A 352 -35.40 -12.59 1.24
CA SER A 352 -36.80 -12.87 0.92
C SER A 352 -37.66 -11.59 1.04
N PRO A 353 -38.76 -11.47 0.27
CA PRO A 353 -39.68 -10.34 0.41
C PRO A 353 -40.18 -10.12 1.84
N ALA A 354 -40.42 -11.19 2.59
CA ALA A 354 -40.88 -11.09 3.96
C ALA A 354 -39.80 -10.55 4.90
N ASP A 355 -38.54 -11.01 4.74
CA ASP A 355 -37.41 -10.49 5.51
C ASP A 355 -37.17 -9.00 5.21
N LEU A 356 -37.28 -8.61 3.94
CA LEU A 356 -37.16 -7.21 3.51
C LEU A 356 -38.22 -6.32 4.18
N ILE A 357 -39.49 -6.78 4.23
CA ILE A 357 -40.57 -6.05 4.92
C ILE A 357 -40.25 -5.89 6.40
N ARG A 358 -39.87 -6.99 7.07
CA ARG A 358 -39.57 -7.02 8.52
C ARG A 358 -38.40 -6.10 8.90
N GLN A 359 -37.41 -5.91 8.02
CA GLN A 359 -36.22 -5.09 8.29
C GLN A 359 -36.37 -3.61 7.91
N LEU A 360 -37.33 -3.30 7.03
CA LEU A 360 -37.56 -1.94 6.52
C LEU A 360 -37.77 -0.84 7.59
N PRO A 361 -38.38 -1.10 8.77
CA PRO A 361 -38.54 -0.09 9.82
C PRO A 361 -37.23 0.60 10.22
N HIS A 362 -36.17 -0.18 10.38
CA HIS A 362 -34.86 0.33 10.79
C HIS A 362 -34.14 1.06 9.64
N VAL A 363 -34.31 0.57 8.41
CA VAL A 363 -33.84 1.26 7.19
C VAL A 363 -34.48 2.64 7.06
N VAL A 364 -35.80 2.73 7.25
CA VAL A 364 -36.54 3.98 7.20
C VAL A 364 -36.09 4.92 8.31
N GLU A 365 -35.86 4.43 9.52
CA GLU A 365 -35.31 5.22 10.62
C GLU A 365 -34.00 5.92 10.25
N VAL A 366 -33.08 5.19 9.60
CA VAL A 366 -31.74 5.69 9.21
C VAL A 366 -31.79 6.58 7.97
N LYS A 367 -32.52 6.18 6.92
CA LYS A 367 -32.56 6.92 5.64
C LYS A 367 -33.52 8.11 5.68
N VAL A 368 -34.58 8.04 6.49
CA VAL A 368 -35.58 9.11 6.70
C VAL A 368 -35.29 9.81 8.04
N ALA A 369 -34.14 10.50 8.09
CA ALA A 369 -33.64 11.17 9.31
C ALA A 369 -33.50 12.70 9.19
N ASN A 370 -33.90 13.30 8.06
CA ASN A 370 -33.75 14.74 7.85
C ASN A 370 -34.81 15.56 8.60
N ASP A 371 -34.47 15.99 9.82
CA ASP A 371 -35.36 16.78 10.68
C ASP A 371 -35.50 18.26 10.25
N LYS A 372 -34.64 18.76 9.35
CA LYS A 372 -34.67 20.18 8.94
C LYS A 372 -35.71 20.49 7.86
N SER A 373 -36.18 19.48 7.12
CA SER A 373 -37.20 19.66 6.07
C SER A 373 -38.02 18.39 5.89
N HIS A 374 -39.12 18.29 6.64
CA HIS A 374 -40.08 17.19 6.50
C HIS A 374 -40.81 17.25 5.15
N ALA A 375 -41.10 16.09 4.56
CA ALA A 375 -41.81 15.99 3.29
C ALA A 375 -43.32 16.16 3.47
N THR A 376 -43.88 15.57 4.53
CA THR A 376 -45.31 15.48 4.82
C THR A 376 -46.05 16.83 4.73
N PRO A 377 -45.57 17.96 5.30
CA PRO A 377 -46.28 19.25 5.21
C PRO A 377 -46.53 19.69 3.76
N LYS A 378 -45.48 19.66 2.92
CA LYS A 378 -45.55 20.05 1.50
C LYS A 378 -46.43 19.09 0.69
N ARG A 379 -46.59 17.84 1.14
CA ARG A 379 -47.46 16.85 0.49
C ARG A 379 -48.91 17.09 0.88
N ILE A 380 -49.22 17.30 2.16
CA ILE A 380 -50.57 17.64 2.64
C ILE A 380 -51.06 18.96 2.00
N GLU A 381 -50.19 19.96 1.86
CA GLU A 381 -50.56 21.24 1.27
C GLU A 381 -51.17 21.15 -0.14
N LYS A 382 -50.75 20.12 -0.90
CA LYS A 382 -51.16 19.88 -2.28
C LYS A 382 -52.36 18.94 -2.41
N LEU A 383 -52.86 18.37 -1.32
CA LEU A 383 -54.04 17.52 -1.32
C LEU A 383 -55.31 18.37 -1.27
N ASP A 384 -56.34 17.93 -2.00
CA ASP A 384 -57.66 18.54 -2.01
C ASP A 384 -58.51 17.95 -0.86
N ILE A 385 -58.28 18.48 0.35
CA ILE A 385 -58.93 18.08 1.60
C ILE A 385 -59.50 19.29 2.33
N SER A 386 -60.46 19.06 3.23
CA SER A 386 -61.10 20.16 3.98
C SER A 386 -60.09 20.96 4.81
N GLN A 387 -60.31 22.27 4.97
CA GLN A 387 -59.41 23.14 5.73
C GLN A 387 -59.25 22.67 7.19
N VAL A 388 -60.32 22.13 7.79
CA VAL A 388 -60.31 21.59 9.16
C VAL A 388 -59.43 20.34 9.26
N GLU A 389 -59.53 19.44 8.28
CA GLU A 389 -58.68 18.25 8.20
C GLU A 389 -57.22 18.66 8.00
N LYS A 390 -56.96 19.61 7.09
CA LYS A 390 -55.62 20.12 6.79
C LYS A 390 -54.93 20.68 8.03
N GLU A 391 -55.61 21.51 8.81
CA GLU A 391 -55.08 22.08 10.05
C GLU A 391 -54.82 21.01 11.13
N ARG A 392 -55.64 19.96 11.18
CA ARG A 392 -55.41 18.81 12.07
C ARG A 392 -54.16 18.04 11.67
N LEU A 393 -54.04 17.67 10.39
CA LEU A 393 -52.93 16.83 9.91
C LEU A 393 -51.59 17.56 9.97
N LEU A 394 -51.56 18.87 9.72
CA LEU A 394 -50.34 19.68 9.81
C LEU A 394 -49.73 19.70 11.22
N LYS A 395 -50.51 19.45 12.28
CA LYS A 395 -49.99 19.35 13.67
C LYS A 395 -49.14 18.09 13.89
N ALA A 396 -49.30 17.08 13.04
CA ALA A 396 -48.60 15.80 13.12
C ALA A 396 -47.73 15.52 11.87
N ALA A 397 -47.60 16.50 10.98
CA ALA A 397 -46.86 16.41 9.72
C ALA A 397 -45.36 16.61 9.92
N ASP A 398 -44.74 15.75 10.72
CA ASP A 398 -43.31 15.80 11.02
C ASP A 398 -42.57 14.54 10.54
N LEU A 399 -41.32 14.37 11.00
CA LEU A 399 -40.48 13.24 10.65
C LEU A 399 -41.13 11.87 10.95
N ARG A 400 -42.01 11.77 11.95
CA ARG A 400 -42.73 10.54 12.30
C ARG A 400 -43.67 10.12 11.17
N ALA A 401 -44.42 11.08 10.63
CA ALA A 401 -45.32 10.86 9.50
C ALA A 401 -44.54 10.55 8.21
N ASP A 402 -43.38 11.20 7.98
CA ASP A 402 -42.51 10.88 6.84
C ASP A 402 -42.06 9.40 6.88
N ARG A 403 -41.66 8.90 8.05
CA ARG A 403 -41.21 7.50 8.23
C ARG A 403 -42.32 6.51 7.89
N ILE A 404 -43.52 6.70 8.44
CA ILE A 404 -44.66 5.82 8.18
C ILE A 404 -45.05 5.88 6.69
N ALA A 405 -45.13 7.08 6.10
CA ALA A 405 -45.52 7.24 4.71
C ALA A 405 -44.52 6.56 3.75
N GLU A 406 -43.22 6.78 3.92
CA GLU A 406 -42.21 6.18 3.06
C GLU A 406 -42.13 4.65 3.22
N PHE A 407 -42.34 4.12 4.43
CA PHE A 407 -42.49 2.67 4.65
C PHE A 407 -43.66 2.08 3.83
N LEU A 408 -44.83 2.71 3.90
CA LEU A 408 -46.04 2.23 3.21
C LEU A 408 -45.94 2.34 1.68
N ILE A 409 -45.35 3.43 1.18
CA ILE A 409 -45.09 3.63 -0.24
C ILE A 409 -44.13 2.56 -0.76
N PHE A 410 -43.05 2.31 -0.02
CA PHE A 410 -42.03 1.36 -0.43
C PHE A 410 -42.59 -0.06 -0.49
N THR A 411 -43.26 -0.50 0.58
CA THR A 411 -43.84 -1.84 0.65
C THR A 411 -44.90 -2.06 -0.43
N GLN A 412 -45.78 -1.07 -0.67
CA GLN A 412 -46.74 -1.15 -1.77
C GLN A 412 -46.04 -1.35 -3.11
N ASN A 413 -45.09 -0.48 -3.45
CA ASN A 413 -44.48 -0.46 -4.77
C ASN A 413 -43.60 -1.69 -5.04
N GLN A 414 -42.90 -2.22 -4.04
CA GLN A 414 -41.95 -3.31 -4.24
C GLN A 414 -42.58 -4.70 -4.09
N PHE A 415 -43.51 -4.86 -3.14
CA PHE A 415 -44.04 -6.19 -2.78
C PHE A 415 -45.51 -6.37 -3.16
N PHE A 416 -46.27 -5.28 -3.29
CA PHE A 416 -47.72 -5.33 -3.46
C PHE A 416 -48.24 -4.50 -4.65
N GLU A 417 -47.42 -4.24 -5.67
CA GLU A 417 -47.72 -3.32 -6.78
C GLU A 417 -49.06 -3.64 -7.48
N THR A 418 -49.40 -4.94 -7.56
CA THR A 418 -50.60 -5.45 -8.22
C THR A 418 -51.67 -5.93 -7.23
N SER A 419 -51.46 -5.78 -5.92
CA SER A 419 -52.39 -6.26 -4.90
C SER A 419 -53.44 -5.21 -4.57
N GLY A 420 -54.70 -5.49 -4.94
CA GLY A 420 -55.86 -4.69 -4.52
C GLY A 420 -56.17 -4.83 -3.02
N GLU A 421 -55.62 -5.84 -2.35
CA GLU A 421 -55.87 -6.12 -0.93
C GLU A 421 -54.96 -5.31 0.01
N TYR A 422 -53.85 -4.75 -0.51
CA TYR A 422 -52.87 -4.05 0.31
C TYR A 422 -53.44 -2.79 0.98
N ALA A 423 -54.07 -1.90 0.22
CA ALA A 423 -54.59 -0.64 0.76
C ALA A 423 -55.70 -0.85 1.80
N PRO A 424 -56.72 -1.71 1.57
CA PRO A 424 -57.70 -2.06 2.59
C PRO A 424 -57.06 -2.64 3.85
N GLN A 425 -56.12 -3.59 3.70
CA GLN A 425 -55.48 -4.24 4.84
C GLN A 425 -54.67 -3.26 5.68
N VAL A 426 -53.89 -2.38 5.05
CA VAL A 426 -53.11 -1.36 5.76
C VAL A 426 -54.03 -0.42 6.53
N LEU A 427 -55.13 0.03 5.93
CA LEU A 427 -56.10 0.88 6.62
C LEU A 427 -56.71 0.17 7.82
N THR A 428 -57.07 -1.11 7.70
CA THR A 428 -57.55 -1.93 8.83
C THR A 428 -56.50 -2.12 9.92
N LEU A 429 -55.24 -2.40 9.55
CA LEU A 429 -54.15 -2.55 10.53
C LEU A 429 -53.84 -1.24 11.28
N LEU A 430 -54.12 -0.09 10.67
CA LEU A 430 -53.98 1.24 11.28
C LEU A 430 -55.26 1.74 11.96
N ASN A 431 -56.39 1.01 11.89
CA ASN A 431 -57.72 1.43 12.32
C ASN A 431 -58.22 2.74 11.66
N LEU A 432 -57.94 2.90 10.36
CA LEU A 432 -58.28 4.09 9.56
C LEU A 432 -59.33 3.84 8.47
N GLU A 433 -59.89 2.63 8.38
CA GLU A 433 -60.85 2.21 7.36
C GLU A 433 -62.18 3.00 7.36
N THR A 434 -62.50 3.68 8.46
CA THR A 434 -63.67 4.55 8.57
C THR A 434 -63.38 6.02 8.22
N GLN A 435 -62.10 6.39 8.14
CA GLN A 435 -61.64 7.77 7.94
C GLN A 435 -61.14 8.02 6.50
N ILE A 436 -60.52 7.02 5.88
CA ILE A 436 -59.88 7.12 4.56
C ILE A 436 -60.34 5.93 3.70
N SER A 437 -60.75 6.19 2.47
CA SER A 437 -61.08 5.12 1.51
C SER A 437 -59.82 4.58 0.81
N PRO A 438 -59.80 3.32 0.35
CA PRO A 438 -58.67 2.77 -0.39
C PRO A 438 -58.28 3.60 -1.63
N GLU A 439 -59.25 4.20 -2.33
CA GLU A 439 -59.01 5.05 -3.50
C GLU A 439 -58.22 6.32 -3.15
N GLU A 440 -58.41 6.87 -1.95
CA GLU A 440 -57.71 8.06 -1.48
C GLU A 440 -56.22 7.77 -1.18
N THR A 441 -55.85 6.51 -0.95
CA THR A 441 -54.45 6.08 -0.78
C THR A 441 -53.67 6.08 -2.09
N ALA A 442 -54.36 6.10 -3.24
CA ALA A 442 -53.75 6.02 -4.57
C ALA A 442 -53.48 7.39 -5.22
N ILE A 443 -53.72 8.50 -4.52
CA ILE A 443 -53.52 9.86 -5.06
C ILE A 443 -52.03 10.10 -5.34
N GLN A 444 -51.66 10.29 -6.61
CA GLN A 444 -50.28 10.54 -7.03
C GLN A 444 -50.12 11.88 -7.76
N SER A 445 -48.99 12.55 -7.56
CA SER A 445 -48.59 13.74 -8.33
C SER A 445 -47.08 13.76 -8.55
N GLY A 446 -46.62 13.99 -9.78
CA GLY A 446 -45.18 14.02 -10.11
C GLY A 446 -44.42 12.71 -9.82
N GLY A 447 -45.11 11.57 -9.77
CA GLY A 447 -44.53 10.25 -9.45
C GLY A 447 -44.27 10.01 -7.96
N VAL A 448 -44.90 10.78 -7.07
CA VAL A 448 -44.93 10.53 -5.61
C VAL A 448 -46.37 10.22 -5.21
N ASN A 449 -46.56 9.23 -4.35
CA ASN A 449 -47.88 8.90 -3.79
C ASN A 449 -48.15 9.78 -2.56
N TYR A 450 -49.09 10.72 -2.69
CA TYR A 450 -49.51 11.65 -1.65
C TYR A 450 -50.54 11.04 -0.71
N GLY A 451 -51.31 10.04 -1.17
CA GLY A 451 -52.31 9.34 -0.37
C GLY A 451 -51.70 8.72 0.89
N TRP A 452 -50.54 8.07 0.78
CA TRP A 452 -49.86 7.50 1.95
C TRP A 452 -49.33 8.53 2.94
N TYR A 453 -48.95 9.73 2.50
CA TYR A 453 -48.62 10.83 3.42
C TYR A 453 -49.84 11.33 4.19
N ARG A 454 -51.04 11.30 3.57
CA ARG A 454 -52.30 11.59 4.26
C ARG A 454 -52.62 10.54 5.31
N VAL A 455 -52.50 9.25 4.97
CA VAL A 455 -52.71 8.12 5.89
C VAL A 455 -51.77 8.21 7.10
N ALA A 456 -50.47 8.42 6.85
CA ALA A 456 -49.48 8.55 7.90
C ALA A 456 -49.76 9.75 8.83
N ALA A 457 -50.15 10.89 8.27
CA ALA A 457 -50.49 12.07 9.06
C ALA A 457 -51.77 11.87 9.90
N HIS A 458 -52.77 11.13 9.39
CA HIS A 458 -53.97 10.78 10.16
C HIS A 458 -53.63 9.91 11.36
N TYR A 459 -52.85 8.84 11.14
CA TYR A 459 -52.39 7.99 12.22
C TYR A 459 -51.63 8.79 13.29
N MET A 460 -50.70 9.66 12.87
CA MET A 460 -49.93 10.48 13.81
C MET A 460 -50.75 11.57 14.51
N ALA A 461 -51.79 12.09 13.86
CA ALA A 461 -52.72 13.04 14.49
C ALA A 461 -53.53 12.40 15.62
N ASP A 462 -53.78 11.09 15.53
CA ASP A 462 -54.43 10.30 16.60
C ASP A 462 -53.45 9.87 17.70
N HIS A 463 -52.14 9.98 17.44
CA HIS A 463 -51.06 9.50 18.32
C HIS A 463 -49.97 10.56 18.56
N LEU A 464 -50.37 11.81 18.84
CA LEU A 464 -49.45 12.96 18.97
C LEU A 464 -48.34 12.78 20.01
N THR A 465 -48.55 11.95 21.03
CA THR A 465 -47.60 11.72 22.14
C THR A 465 -46.46 10.76 21.80
N LEU A 466 -46.53 10.03 20.67
CA LEU A 466 -45.48 9.07 20.31
C LEU A 466 -44.18 9.77 19.93
N ASN A 467 -43.08 9.37 20.54
CA ASN A 467 -41.74 9.83 20.14
C ASN A 467 -41.19 9.00 18.96
N LEU A 468 -40.00 9.35 18.45
CA LEU A 468 -39.40 8.66 17.29
C LEU A 468 -39.07 7.18 17.56
N GLU A 469 -38.61 6.83 18.76
CA GLU A 469 -38.29 5.45 19.14
C GLU A 469 -39.56 4.59 19.17
N GLN A 470 -40.64 5.10 19.76
CA GLN A 470 -41.94 4.44 19.81
C GLN A 470 -42.56 4.26 18.42
N VAL A 471 -42.32 5.20 17.50
CA VAL A 471 -42.73 5.06 16.09
C VAL A 471 -41.93 3.95 15.40
N THR A 472 -40.63 3.83 15.66
CA THR A 472 -39.81 2.73 15.14
C THR A 472 -40.28 1.38 15.69
N GLU A 473 -40.57 1.28 16.99
CA GLU A 473 -41.12 0.07 17.62
C GLU A 473 -42.47 -0.32 17.02
N PHE A 474 -43.37 0.65 16.86
CA PHE A 474 -44.64 0.47 16.17
C PHE A 474 -44.46 -0.06 14.75
N LEU A 475 -43.58 0.56 13.95
CA LEU A 475 -43.31 0.12 12.57
C LEU A 475 -42.73 -1.29 12.53
N THR A 476 -41.93 -1.68 13.53
CA THR A 476 -41.38 -3.05 13.64
C THR A 476 -42.49 -4.07 13.84
N VAL A 477 -43.40 -3.83 14.78
CA VAL A 477 -44.56 -4.69 15.01
C VAL A 477 -45.51 -4.69 13.80
N PHE A 478 -45.73 -3.53 13.18
CA PHE A 478 -46.57 -3.39 12.00
C PHE A 478 -46.00 -4.18 10.81
N ALA A 479 -44.69 -4.07 10.57
CA ALA A 479 -44.00 -4.78 9.50
C ALA A 479 -44.09 -6.30 9.66
N ASP A 480 -43.92 -6.80 10.88
CA ASP A 480 -44.04 -8.24 11.15
C ASP A 480 -45.46 -8.78 10.91
N ARG A 481 -46.48 -8.03 11.35
CA ARG A 481 -47.89 -8.36 11.07
C ARG A 481 -48.20 -8.32 9.58
N LEU A 482 -47.67 -7.34 8.86
CA LEU A 482 -47.85 -7.20 7.40
C LEU A 482 -47.16 -8.35 6.65
N ALA A 483 -45.93 -8.71 7.02
CA ALA A 483 -45.18 -9.81 6.42
C ALA A 483 -45.88 -11.16 6.66
N THR A 484 -46.29 -11.42 7.91
CA THR A 484 -47.01 -12.66 8.28
C THR A 484 -48.33 -12.80 7.52
N TRP A 485 -49.12 -11.73 7.45
CA TRP A 485 -50.36 -11.71 6.65
C TRP A 485 -50.10 -12.01 5.17
N ALA A 486 -49.05 -11.42 4.59
CA ALA A 486 -48.71 -11.60 3.19
C ALA A 486 -48.20 -13.02 2.88
N GLU A 487 -47.47 -13.64 3.81
CA GLU A 487 -47.05 -15.05 3.74
C GLU A 487 -48.27 -15.99 3.81
N GLU A 488 -49.16 -15.80 4.78
CA GLU A 488 -50.38 -16.61 4.96
C GLU A 488 -51.31 -16.55 3.73
N LYS A 489 -51.39 -15.40 3.07
CA LYS A 489 -52.22 -15.19 1.89
C LYS A 489 -51.51 -15.53 0.58
N GLY A 490 -50.22 -15.85 0.61
CA GLY A 490 -49.43 -16.13 -0.60
C GLY A 490 -49.32 -14.93 -1.55
N LEU A 491 -49.32 -13.71 -1.02
CA LEU A 491 -49.27 -12.47 -1.81
C LEU A 491 -47.85 -12.08 -2.23
N LEU A 492 -46.82 -12.64 -1.58
CA LEU A 492 -45.42 -12.39 -1.87
C LEU A 492 -44.94 -13.27 -3.02
N LYS A 493 -44.13 -12.70 -3.92
CA LYS A 493 -43.46 -13.46 -5.00
C LYS A 493 -42.51 -14.50 -4.39
N GLN A 494 -42.40 -15.67 -5.03
CA GLN A 494 -41.35 -16.63 -4.69
C GLN A 494 -39.97 -15.98 -4.83
N ASN A 495 -39.11 -16.22 -3.85
CA ASN A 495 -37.74 -15.70 -3.87
C ASN A 495 -36.95 -16.46 -4.95
N SER A 496 -36.54 -15.75 -6.00
CA SER A 496 -35.57 -16.24 -6.99
C SER A 496 -34.34 -15.36 -6.88
N SER A 497 -33.15 -15.98 -6.83
CA SER A 497 -31.89 -15.28 -6.67
C SER A 497 -30.96 -15.56 -7.85
N PRO A 498 -31.12 -14.84 -8.98
CA PRO A 498 -30.15 -14.87 -10.09
C PRO A 498 -28.72 -14.55 -9.62
N THR A 499 -28.57 -13.72 -8.58
CA THR A 499 -27.25 -13.48 -7.95
C THR A 499 -26.65 -14.75 -7.35
N ARG A 500 -27.45 -15.56 -6.62
CA ARG A 500 -26.95 -16.82 -6.05
C ARG A 500 -26.60 -17.84 -7.13
N GLU A 501 -27.41 -17.92 -8.18
CA GLU A 501 -27.12 -18.79 -9.34
C GLU A 501 -25.80 -18.39 -10.01
N ALA A 502 -25.63 -17.11 -10.35
CA ALA A 502 -24.38 -16.61 -10.92
C ALA A 502 -23.17 -16.83 -9.99
N PHE A 503 -23.38 -16.72 -8.67
CA PHE A 503 -22.34 -16.99 -7.68
C PHE A 503 -21.96 -18.47 -7.61
N SER A 504 -22.93 -19.37 -7.71
CA SER A 504 -22.71 -20.82 -7.83
C SER A 504 -21.86 -21.14 -9.05
N ASP A 505 -22.24 -20.61 -10.22
CA ASP A 505 -21.50 -20.77 -11.48
C ASP A 505 -20.08 -20.23 -11.35
N TYR A 506 -19.91 -19.07 -10.70
CA TYR A 506 -18.61 -18.49 -10.41
C TYR A 506 -17.73 -19.42 -9.56
N LEU A 507 -18.26 -20.00 -8.48
CA LEU A 507 -17.49 -20.94 -7.66
C LEU A 507 -17.16 -22.22 -8.43
N GLU A 508 -18.10 -22.78 -9.20
CA GLU A 508 -17.84 -23.98 -10.02
C GLU A 508 -16.72 -23.71 -11.04
N GLN A 509 -16.65 -22.50 -11.57
CA GLN A 509 -15.68 -22.11 -12.58
C GLN A 509 -14.32 -21.66 -12.04
N TYR A 510 -14.23 -21.12 -10.83
CA TYR A 510 -13.01 -20.47 -10.32
C TYR A 510 -12.43 -21.12 -9.06
N LEU A 511 -13.22 -21.81 -8.24
CA LEU A 511 -12.78 -22.42 -6.99
C LEU A 511 -12.30 -23.86 -7.22
N GLU A 512 -11.06 -24.12 -6.81
CA GLU A 512 -10.45 -25.44 -6.76
C GLU A 512 -10.19 -25.81 -5.31
N VAL A 513 -10.57 -27.03 -4.92
CA VAL A 513 -10.24 -27.61 -3.62
C VAL A 513 -9.69 -29.00 -3.87
N TRP A 514 -8.63 -29.36 -3.13
CA TRP A 514 -7.99 -30.65 -3.26
C TRP A 514 -8.98 -31.82 -3.21
N GLY A 515 -8.82 -32.77 -4.12
CA GLY A 515 -9.68 -33.95 -4.25
C GLY A 515 -10.98 -33.73 -5.05
N LEU A 516 -11.36 -32.49 -5.34
CA LEU A 516 -12.49 -32.17 -6.22
C LEU A 516 -12.06 -32.10 -7.69
N THR A 517 -13.01 -32.41 -8.58
CA THR A 517 -12.78 -32.27 -10.02
C THR A 517 -12.81 -30.79 -10.39
N ALA A 518 -11.70 -30.27 -10.93
CA ALA A 518 -11.67 -28.92 -11.45
C ALA A 518 -12.49 -28.82 -12.74
N PHE A 519 -13.38 -27.84 -12.83
CA PHE A 519 -14.04 -27.52 -14.09
C PHE A 519 -13.17 -26.55 -14.90
N PRO A 520 -12.87 -26.86 -16.17
CA PRO A 520 -12.06 -25.99 -17.01
C PRO A 520 -12.84 -24.72 -17.40
N HIS A 521 -12.16 -23.57 -17.40
CA HIS A 521 -12.68 -22.32 -17.93
C HIS A 521 -13.10 -22.48 -19.40
N LYS A 522 -14.32 -22.09 -19.76
CA LYS A 522 -14.84 -22.19 -21.13
C LYS A 522 -14.80 -20.82 -21.81
N PHE A 523 -13.61 -20.33 -22.14
CA PHE A 523 -13.43 -19.07 -22.89
C PHE A 523 -14.33 -18.93 -24.13
N PRO A 524 -14.60 -19.98 -24.95
CA PRO A 524 -15.53 -19.87 -26.07
C PRO A 524 -16.96 -19.45 -25.66
N ASN A 525 -17.42 -19.89 -24.49
CA ASN A 525 -18.74 -19.51 -23.97
C ASN A 525 -18.75 -18.04 -23.55
N GLU A 526 -17.71 -17.59 -22.86
CA GLU A 526 -17.53 -16.18 -22.47
C GLU A 526 -17.50 -15.26 -23.71
N LEU A 527 -16.70 -15.61 -24.71
CA LEU A 527 -16.63 -14.84 -25.96
C LEU A 527 -17.96 -14.82 -26.71
N THR A 528 -18.69 -15.93 -26.72
CA THR A 528 -20.02 -16.03 -27.34
C THR A 528 -21.01 -15.12 -26.62
N ALA A 529 -21.09 -15.20 -25.29
CA ALA A 529 -21.96 -14.36 -24.47
C ALA A 529 -21.63 -12.87 -24.64
N TYR A 530 -20.35 -12.50 -24.65
CA TYR A 530 -19.91 -11.13 -24.92
C TYR A 530 -20.35 -10.64 -26.30
N THR A 531 -20.18 -11.47 -27.33
CA THR A 531 -20.52 -11.14 -28.72
C THR A 531 -22.04 -10.97 -28.88
N GLU A 532 -22.84 -11.86 -28.30
CA GLU A 532 -24.30 -11.79 -28.32
C GLU A 532 -24.81 -10.55 -27.58
N ALA A 533 -24.24 -10.23 -26.41
CA ALA A 533 -24.60 -9.03 -25.65
C ALA A 533 -24.31 -7.75 -26.44
N LYS A 534 -23.18 -7.71 -27.17
CA LYS A 534 -22.84 -6.59 -28.08
C LYS A 534 -23.83 -6.46 -29.24
N VAL A 535 -24.21 -7.57 -29.88
CA VAL A 535 -25.17 -7.58 -31.00
C VAL A 535 -26.56 -7.13 -30.57
N THR A 536 -27.01 -7.60 -29.40
CA THR A 536 -28.36 -7.34 -28.88
C THR A 536 -28.45 -6.06 -28.04
N ASN A 537 -27.34 -5.33 -27.89
CA ASN A 537 -27.23 -4.12 -27.05
C ASN A 537 -27.74 -4.36 -25.61
N GLN A 538 -27.34 -5.49 -25.04
CA GLN A 538 -27.54 -5.82 -23.62
C GLN A 538 -26.47 -5.14 -22.77
N PRO A 539 -26.76 -4.82 -21.48
CA PRO A 539 -25.77 -4.29 -20.57
C PRO A 539 -24.62 -5.30 -20.40
N ILE A 540 -23.38 -4.81 -20.52
CA ILE A 540 -22.16 -5.57 -20.24
C ILE A 540 -21.50 -4.93 -19.03
N CYS A 541 -20.98 -5.75 -18.11
CA CYS A 541 -20.31 -5.26 -16.91
C CYS A 541 -19.21 -4.25 -17.26
N SER A 542 -19.23 -3.08 -16.61
CA SER A 542 -18.20 -2.05 -16.79
C SER A 542 -16.81 -2.54 -16.34
N LEU A 543 -16.76 -3.42 -15.33
CA LEU A 543 -15.51 -3.90 -14.72
C LEU A 543 -15.03 -5.22 -15.34
N SER A 544 -15.89 -6.23 -15.53
CA SER A 544 -15.47 -7.52 -16.12
C SER A 544 -15.75 -7.68 -17.62
N SER A 545 -15.22 -8.75 -18.22
CA SER A 545 -15.30 -9.09 -19.66
C SER A 545 -16.68 -9.57 -20.14
N GLY A 546 -17.70 -9.62 -19.27
CA GLY A 546 -19.06 -10.04 -19.66
C GLY A 546 -19.35 -11.54 -19.47
N GLU A 547 -18.48 -12.25 -18.74
CA GLU A 547 -18.64 -13.64 -18.31
C GLU A 547 -19.96 -13.95 -17.58
N PHE A 548 -20.44 -13.03 -16.76
CA PHE A 548 -21.65 -13.19 -15.96
C PHE A 548 -22.73 -12.19 -16.39
N SER A 549 -24.00 -12.58 -16.21
CA SER A 549 -25.15 -11.72 -16.50
C SER A 549 -25.00 -10.37 -15.81
N ALA A 550 -25.18 -9.29 -16.58
CA ALA A 550 -25.10 -7.94 -16.08
C ALA A 550 -26.46 -7.25 -16.16
N GLU A 551 -26.69 -6.34 -15.22
CA GLU A 551 -27.87 -5.49 -15.13
C GLU A 551 -27.48 -4.01 -15.25
N ASP A 552 -28.43 -3.14 -15.54
CA ASP A 552 -28.16 -1.71 -15.65
C ASP A 552 -27.51 -1.17 -14.36
N GLN A 553 -26.42 -0.43 -14.53
CA GLN A 553 -25.65 0.13 -13.43
C GLN A 553 -26.46 1.22 -12.69
N LEU A 554 -26.69 1.03 -11.39
CA LEU A 554 -27.39 1.99 -10.52
C LEU A 554 -26.47 2.56 -9.44
N ASP A 555 -26.65 3.84 -9.11
CA ASP A 555 -25.87 4.56 -8.08
C ASP A 555 -25.93 3.89 -6.70
N SER A 556 -27.01 3.15 -6.40
CA SER A 556 -27.18 2.40 -5.15
C SER A 556 -26.30 1.16 -5.06
N VAL A 557 -25.78 0.67 -6.20
CA VAL A 557 -25.00 -0.57 -6.29
C VAL A 557 -23.50 -0.26 -6.34
N VAL A 558 -23.08 0.78 -7.07
CA VAL A 558 -21.66 1.07 -7.32
C VAL A 558 -21.09 2.17 -6.42
N LEU A 559 -19.76 2.18 -6.26
CA LEU A 559 -19.05 3.20 -5.47
C LEU A 559 -18.74 4.50 -6.26
N PHE A 560 -18.85 4.44 -7.58
CA PHE A 560 -18.50 5.50 -8.52
C PHE A 560 -19.73 5.99 -9.28
N LYS A 561 -19.65 7.16 -9.90
CA LYS A 561 -20.78 7.67 -10.69
C LYS A 561 -20.92 6.85 -11.97
N PRO A 562 -22.14 6.73 -12.53
CA PRO A 562 -22.31 6.17 -13.86
C PRO A 562 -21.49 7.00 -14.84
N GLN A 563 -20.40 6.44 -15.38
CA GLN A 563 -19.46 7.24 -16.16
C GLN A 563 -20.13 7.69 -17.48
N GLN A 564 -19.59 8.74 -18.11
CA GLN A 564 -20.16 9.28 -19.35
C GLN A 564 -19.67 8.59 -20.64
N TYR A 565 -18.53 7.85 -20.61
CA TYR A 565 -17.94 7.15 -21.77
C TYR A 565 -17.55 5.68 -21.49
N SER A 566 -17.94 4.73 -22.34
CA SER A 566 -17.61 3.30 -22.20
C SER A 566 -17.27 2.65 -23.54
N ASN A 567 -16.16 1.93 -23.59
CA ASN A 567 -15.72 1.14 -24.75
C ASN A 567 -16.55 -0.16 -24.93
N LYS A 568 -17.42 -0.49 -23.96
CA LYS A 568 -18.27 -1.69 -23.99
C LYS A 568 -19.61 -1.48 -24.70
N ASN A 569 -19.89 -0.27 -25.19
CA ASN A 569 -21.09 0.01 -26.00
C ASN A 569 -21.06 -0.67 -27.37
N ALA A 570 -22.24 -0.94 -27.94
CA ALA A 570 -22.38 -1.37 -29.32
C ALA A 570 -21.98 -0.24 -30.28
N LEU A 571 -21.26 -0.58 -31.36
CA LEU A 571 -20.90 0.39 -32.41
C LEU A 571 -22.18 0.91 -33.09
N GLY A 572 -22.36 2.24 -33.11
CA GLY A 572 -23.54 2.89 -33.70
C GLY A 572 -24.81 2.90 -32.83
N GLY A 573 -24.74 2.44 -31.57
CA GLY A 573 -25.87 2.48 -30.64
C GLY A 573 -26.24 3.90 -30.19
N GLY A 574 -27.52 4.27 -30.29
CA GLY A 574 -28.03 5.59 -29.91
C GLY A 574 -28.19 5.84 -28.39
N LYS A 575 -27.96 4.83 -27.54
CA LYS A 575 -27.99 4.92 -26.07
C LYS A 575 -26.83 4.15 -25.46
N ILE A 576 -26.09 4.81 -24.56
CA ILE A 576 -25.06 4.18 -23.74
C ILE A 576 -25.77 3.31 -22.70
N LYS A 577 -25.55 2.00 -22.76
CA LYS A 577 -26.04 1.04 -21.75
C LYS A 577 -24.83 0.45 -21.03
N ARG A 578 -24.78 0.63 -19.71
CA ARG A 578 -23.71 0.09 -18.86
C ARG A 578 -24.27 -0.94 -17.93
N GLY A 579 -23.58 -2.06 -17.85
CA GLY A 579 -23.91 -3.11 -16.91
C GLY A 579 -23.03 -3.11 -15.68
N ILE A 580 -23.52 -3.75 -14.63
CA ILE A 580 -22.73 -4.32 -13.55
C ILE A 580 -23.08 -5.81 -13.47
N SER A 581 -22.08 -6.71 -13.43
CA SER A 581 -22.36 -8.14 -13.29
C SER A 581 -22.82 -8.43 -11.86
N LYS A 582 -23.56 -9.51 -11.67
CA LYS A 582 -24.02 -9.94 -10.34
C LYS A 582 -22.86 -10.12 -9.36
N ILE A 583 -21.73 -10.64 -9.83
CA ILE A 583 -20.55 -10.85 -8.99
C ILE A 583 -19.90 -9.53 -8.58
N TRP A 584 -19.73 -8.59 -9.51
CA TRP A 584 -19.21 -7.26 -9.17
C TRP A 584 -20.15 -6.45 -8.30
N ALA A 585 -21.46 -6.59 -8.51
CA ALA A 585 -22.45 -5.94 -7.67
C ALA A 585 -22.34 -6.45 -6.21
N LEU A 586 -22.10 -7.76 -6.02
CA LEU A 586 -21.85 -8.34 -4.70
C LEU A 586 -20.56 -7.80 -4.07
N GLU A 587 -19.46 -7.71 -4.83
CA GLU A 587 -18.21 -7.07 -4.38
C GLU A 587 -18.43 -5.61 -3.96
N MET A 588 -19.20 -4.84 -4.73
CA MET A 588 -19.51 -3.45 -4.37
C MET A 588 -20.35 -3.34 -3.10
N LEU A 589 -21.32 -4.23 -2.89
CA LEU A 589 -22.10 -4.28 -1.64
C LEU A 589 -21.21 -4.59 -0.43
N LEU A 590 -20.27 -5.53 -0.57
CA LEU A 590 -19.29 -5.81 0.48
C LEU A 590 -18.45 -4.57 0.79
N ARG A 591 -17.95 -3.85 -0.22
CA ARG A 591 -17.19 -2.61 0.00
C ARG A 591 -18.02 -1.51 0.64
N GLN A 592 -19.29 -1.35 0.26
CA GLN A 592 -20.20 -0.42 0.92
C GLN A 592 -20.37 -0.79 2.41
N ALA A 593 -20.52 -2.08 2.72
CA ALA A 593 -20.68 -2.58 4.08
C ALA A 593 -19.42 -2.38 4.94
N TYR A 594 -18.29 -2.98 4.54
CA TYR A 594 -17.09 -3.05 5.37
C TYR A 594 -16.27 -1.75 5.37
N TRP A 595 -16.29 -0.97 4.28
CA TRP A 595 -15.57 0.31 4.23
C TRP A 595 -16.45 1.51 4.59
N SER A 596 -17.76 1.28 4.80
CA SER A 596 -18.76 2.35 4.89
C SER A 596 -18.65 3.33 3.71
N ALA A 597 -18.30 2.82 2.53
CA ALA A 597 -18.07 3.62 1.35
C ALA A 597 -19.42 4.13 0.80
N PRO A 598 -19.64 5.45 0.68
CA PRO A 598 -20.92 5.97 0.25
C PRO A 598 -21.18 5.61 -1.22
N ALA A 599 -22.35 5.02 -1.48
CA ALA A 599 -22.81 4.67 -2.82
C ALA A 599 -22.75 5.90 -3.77
N GLY A 600 -22.15 5.71 -4.95
CA GLY A 600 -21.99 6.72 -6.00
C GLY A 600 -21.11 7.93 -5.67
N LYS A 601 -20.45 7.98 -4.50
CA LYS A 601 -19.71 9.18 -4.03
C LYS A 601 -18.24 8.94 -3.70
N LEU A 602 -17.75 7.70 -3.75
CA LEU A 602 -16.35 7.43 -3.42
C LEU A 602 -15.41 8.07 -4.45
N GLU A 603 -15.75 8.00 -5.74
CA GLU A 603 -14.98 8.58 -6.85
C GLU A 603 -14.74 10.10 -6.69
N ASP A 604 -15.70 10.83 -6.11
CA ASP A 604 -15.58 12.27 -5.85
C ASP A 604 -14.44 12.59 -4.86
N LYS A 605 -13.97 11.60 -4.09
CA LYS A 605 -12.83 11.71 -3.17
C LYS A 605 -11.49 11.31 -3.78
N GLN A 606 -11.47 11.02 -5.09
CA GLN A 606 -10.30 10.56 -5.86
C GLN A 606 -9.53 9.44 -5.15
N PRO A 607 -10.17 8.28 -4.91
CA PRO A 607 -9.53 7.19 -4.20
C PRO A 607 -8.37 6.63 -5.02
N VAL A 608 -7.26 6.31 -4.34
CA VAL A 608 -6.19 5.49 -4.90
C VAL A 608 -6.11 4.23 -4.06
N PHE A 609 -6.36 3.09 -4.69
CA PHE A 609 -6.34 1.77 -4.08
C PHE A 609 -4.91 1.23 -4.04
N LEU A 610 -4.56 0.61 -2.91
CA LEU A 610 -3.33 -0.12 -2.68
C LEU A 610 -3.69 -1.59 -2.51
N TYR A 611 -3.37 -2.41 -3.51
CA TYR A 611 -3.48 -3.86 -3.45
C TYR A 611 -2.13 -4.42 -3.01
N ILE A 612 -2.13 -5.08 -1.85
CA ILE A 612 -0.93 -5.57 -1.17
C ILE A 612 -0.94 -7.10 -1.27
N PHE A 613 0.00 -7.64 -2.02
CA PHE A 613 0.15 -9.06 -2.26
C PHE A 613 1.30 -9.64 -1.42
N PRO A 614 1.21 -10.92 -1.02
CA PRO A 614 2.40 -11.64 -0.59
C PRO A 614 3.49 -11.57 -1.65
N ALA A 615 4.75 -11.53 -1.22
CA ALA A 615 5.87 -11.87 -2.08
C ALA A 615 6.01 -13.40 -2.03
N TYR A 616 5.31 -14.10 -2.94
CA TYR A 616 5.16 -15.55 -3.02
C TYR A 616 4.21 -16.12 -1.97
N VAL A 617 4.53 -16.01 -0.67
CA VAL A 617 3.76 -16.68 0.39
C VAL A 617 3.84 -15.92 1.71
N TYR A 618 2.80 -16.07 2.55
CA TYR A 618 2.80 -15.69 3.95
C TYR A 618 2.71 -16.90 4.86
N SER A 619 3.47 -16.86 5.96
CA SER A 619 3.15 -17.66 7.15
C SER A 619 1.85 -17.15 7.82
N PRO A 620 1.17 -17.96 8.66
CA PRO A 620 0.00 -17.53 9.41
C PRO A 620 0.25 -16.26 10.25
N GLN A 621 1.43 -16.15 10.87
CA GLN A 621 1.83 -15.00 11.67
C GLN A 621 1.98 -13.75 10.80
N THR A 622 2.64 -13.85 9.63
CA THR A 622 2.79 -12.74 8.70
C THR A 622 1.44 -12.26 8.16
N ALA A 623 0.53 -13.17 7.80
CA ALA A 623 -0.82 -12.82 7.36
C ALA A 623 -1.62 -12.07 8.44
N LYS A 624 -1.48 -12.48 9.72
CA LYS A 624 -2.08 -11.78 10.87
C LYS A 624 -1.47 -10.38 11.06
N ALA A 625 -0.16 -10.23 10.92
CA ALA A 625 0.51 -8.94 11.01
C ALA A 625 0.03 -7.96 9.92
N VAL A 626 -0.08 -8.43 8.67
CA VAL A 626 -0.61 -7.62 7.55
C VAL A 626 -2.06 -7.23 7.80
N LYS A 627 -2.91 -8.13 8.31
CA LYS A 627 -4.29 -7.82 8.73
C LYS A 627 -4.33 -6.66 9.73
N LEU A 628 -3.55 -6.76 10.80
CA LEU A 628 -3.52 -5.76 11.85
C LEU A 628 -3.12 -4.39 11.27
N LEU A 629 -2.11 -4.36 10.40
CA LEU A 629 -1.75 -3.15 9.69
C LEU A 629 -2.92 -2.59 8.88
N THR A 630 -3.57 -3.38 8.04
CA THR A 630 -4.68 -2.87 7.20
C THR A 630 -5.82 -2.24 8.01
N ASN A 631 -6.09 -2.77 9.21
CA ASN A 631 -7.11 -2.25 10.10
C ASN A 631 -6.67 -1.01 10.91
N THR A 632 -5.36 -0.83 11.13
CA THR A 632 -4.80 0.22 12.00
C THR A 632 -3.99 1.28 11.27
N LEU A 633 -3.79 1.13 9.96
CA LEU A 633 -2.93 2.01 9.17
C LEU A 633 -3.45 3.45 9.22
N LYS A 634 -2.64 4.31 9.84
CA LYS A 634 -2.92 5.73 9.98
C LYS A 634 -2.72 6.47 8.67
N ARG A 635 -3.50 7.54 8.48
CA ARG A 635 -3.23 8.52 7.41
C ARG A 635 -1.88 9.20 7.63
N MET A 636 -0.99 9.13 6.63
CA MET A 636 0.38 9.58 6.79
C MET A 636 0.52 11.10 6.79
N ASN A 637 1.09 11.66 7.86
CA ASN A 637 1.53 13.04 7.89
C ASN A 637 2.94 13.16 7.27
N LEU A 638 3.03 13.59 6.02
CA LEU A 638 4.32 13.70 5.32
C LEU A 638 5.31 14.70 5.95
N TRP A 639 4.84 15.63 6.79
CA TRP A 639 5.72 16.46 7.61
C TRP A 639 6.44 15.66 8.70
N GLU A 640 5.75 14.70 9.30
CA GLU A 640 6.31 13.79 10.31
C GLU A 640 7.23 12.77 9.65
N VAL A 641 6.85 12.22 8.49
CA VAL A 641 7.71 11.35 7.67
C VAL A 641 9.02 12.06 7.36
N ARG A 642 8.95 13.27 6.80
CA ARG A 642 10.11 14.12 6.52
C ARG A 642 10.98 14.32 7.76
N LYS A 643 10.36 14.66 8.90
CA LYS A 643 11.09 14.89 10.15
C LYS A 643 11.86 13.64 10.59
N HIS A 644 11.20 12.48 10.62
CA HIS A 644 11.86 11.23 11.03
C HIS A 644 13.01 10.85 10.11
N TRP A 645 12.83 10.99 8.78
CA TRP A 645 13.88 10.71 7.82
C TRP A 645 15.10 11.64 7.98
N ILE A 646 14.87 12.93 8.24
CA ILE A 646 15.95 13.90 8.49
C ILE A 646 16.64 13.65 9.84
N ASP A 647 15.87 13.38 10.90
CA ASP A 647 16.40 13.08 12.23
C ASP A 647 17.24 11.78 12.22
N ALA A 648 16.97 10.89 11.26
CA ALA A 648 17.74 9.67 10.99
C ALA A 648 18.90 9.87 9.99
N ASN A 649 19.37 11.10 9.78
CA ASN A 649 20.47 11.42 8.84
C ASN A 649 20.24 10.86 7.43
N LEU A 650 19.01 11.04 6.92
CA LEU A 650 18.58 10.60 5.59
C LEU A 650 18.63 9.08 5.36
N GLN A 651 18.83 8.29 6.41
CA GLN A 651 18.75 6.83 6.33
C GLN A 651 17.29 6.38 6.30
N ILE A 652 16.93 5.55 5.32
CA ILE A 652 15.56 5.03 5.16
C ILE A 652 15.14 4.15 6.34
N ASP A 653 16.09 3.48 6.99
CA ASP A 653 15.85 2.70 8.22
C ASP A 653 15.18 3.52 9.33
N GLY A 654 15.38 4.84 9.35
CA GLY A 654 14.70 5.74 10.28
C GLY A 654 13.17 5.67 10.21
N LEU A 655 12.61 5.28 9.06
CA LEU A 655 11.16 5.15 8.85
C LEU A 655 10.56 3.93 9.57
N GLN A 656 11.37 2.94 9.95
CA GLN A 656 10.90 1.74 10.64
C GLN A 656 10.22 2.04 11.98
N THR A 657 10.61 3.14 12.63
CA THR A 657 10.11 3.57 13.96
C THR A 657 9.08 4.69 13.91
N LEU A 658 8.63 5.07 12.71
CA LEU A 658 7.55 6.04 12.51
C LEU A 658 6.24 5.50 13.11
N ALA A 659 5.37 6.40 13.57
CA ALA A 659 4.04 6.00 14.06
C ALA A 659 3.12 5.65 12.88
N TRP A 660 3.08 4.37 12.51
CA TRP A 660 2.26 3.84 11.41
C TRP A 660 0.82 3.50 11.79
N GLN A 661 0.54 3.36 13.09
CA GLN A 661 -0.75 2.94 13.63
C GLN A 661 -1.42 4.06 14.43
N ASP A 662 -2.74 4.14 14.39
CA ASP A 662 -3.53 5.01 15.28
C ASP A 662 -3.66 4.37 16.68
N GLN A 663 -2.95 4.90 17.68
CA GLN A 663 -2.97 4.38 19.06
C GLN A 663 -4.02 5.05 19.98
N ASP A 664 -4.54 6.23 19.61
CA ASP A 664 -5.36 7.08 20.49
C ASP A 664 -6.83 7.28 20.05
N GLU A 665 -7.31 6.61 19.00
CA GLU A 665 -8.72 6.69 18.60
C GLU A 665 -9.33 5.30 18.33
N PRO A 666 -9.90 4.62 19.34
CA PRO A 666 -11.13 3.92 19.09
C PRO A 666 -12.20 5.01 19.01
N GLU A 667 -12.34 5.71 17.88
CA GLU A 667 -13.57 6.48 17.65
C GLU A 667 -14.72 5.47 17.63
N ALA A 668 -15.30 5.28 18.81
CA ALA A 668 -16.57 4.60 19.06
C ALA A 668 -17.73 5.42 18.49
N GLY A 669 -17.59 5.89 17.25
CA GLY A 669 -18.72 6.21 16.40
C GLY A 669 -19.35 4.92 15.90
N ARG A 670 -20.59 5.00 15.41
CA ARG A 670 -21.34 3.90 14.76
C ARG A 670 -20.62 3.24 13.57
N PHE A 671 -19.44 3.73 13.19
CA PHE A 671 -18.64 3.38 12.03
C PHE A 671 -17.19 3.06 12.38
N ALA A 672 -16.86 2.39 13.49
CA ALA A 672 -15.48 1.92 13.73
C ALA A 672 -15.10 0.86 12.65
N LYS A 673 -14.24 1.24 11.68
CA LYS A 673 -14.10 0.59 10.36
C LYS A 673 -12.96 -0.42 10.33
N HIS A 674 -13.23 -1.65 10.70
CA HIS A 674 -12.30 -2.74 10.40
C HIS A 674 -12.51 -3.17 8.95
N GLN A 675 -11.47 -3.08 8.11
CA GLN A 675 -11.51 -3.57 6.73
C GLN A 675 -11.62 -5.10 6.69
N TYR A 676 -11.00 -5.75 7.68
CA TYR A 676 -11.07 -7.19 7.94
C TYR A 676 -11.56 -7.44 9.36
N SER A 677 -12.35 -8.49 9.57
CA SER A 677 -12.78 -8.88 10.93
C SER A 677 -11.58 -9.26 11.81
N VAL A 678 -11.83 -9.48 13.11
CA VAL A 678 -10.79 -9.94 14.04
C VAL A 678 -10.21 -11.29 13.61
N GLN A 679 -10.95 -12.13 12.87
CA GLN A 679 -10.52 -13.47 12.49
C GLN A 679 -10.10 -13.61 11.02
N ASP A 680 -10.75 -12.91 10.08
CA ASP A 680 -10.44 -13.04 8.65
C ASP A 680 -9.02 -12.59 8.32
N LEU A 681 -8.31 -13.34 7.49
CA LEU A 681 -6.98 -12.97 7.01
C LEU A 681 -7.04 -12.37 5.59
N PRO A 682 -6.20 -11.37 5.27
CA PRO A 682 -6.06 -10.86 3.92
C PRO A 682 -5.19 -11.81 3.08
N PHE A 683 -5.78 -12.42 2.05
CA PHE A 683 -5.04 -13.17 1.03
C PHE A 683 -4.36 -12.18 0.08
N MET A 684 -5.13 -11.19 -0.37
CA MET A 684 -4.64 -9.93 -0.91
C MET A 684 -5.20 -8.80 -0.04
N ALA A 685 -4.31 -8.07 0.65
CA ALA A 685 -4.70 -6.93 1.47
C ALA A 685 -5.10 -5.75 0.56
N ILE A 686 -6.05 -4.94 1.02
CA ILE A 686 -6.57 -3.81 0.25
C ILE A 686 -6.64 -2.63 1.19
N ASN A 687 -6.01 -1.54 0.81
CA ASN A 687 -6.21 -0.26 1.45
C ASN A 687 -6.53 0.78 0.37
N TYR A 688 -7.02 1.96 0.76
CA TYR A 688 -7.17 3.06 -0.18
C TYR A 688 -7.03 4.39 0.54
N THR A 689 -6.39 5.35 -0.12
CA THR A 689 -6.31 6.72 0.38
C THR A 689 -7.43 7.53 -0.24
N THR A 690 -7.77 8.65 0.40
CA THR A 690 -8.64 9.67 -0.18
C THR A 690 -8.06 11.04 0.06
N THR A 691 -8.38 11.99 -0.81
CA THR A 691 -7.94 13.37 -0.65
C THR A 691 -9.11 14.32 -0.50
N MET A 692 -8.87 15.39 0.27
CA MET A 692 -9.73 16.57 0.29
C MET A 692 -9.28 17.62 -0.73
N GLY A 693 -8.09 17.42 -1.32
CA GLY A 693 -7.57 18.23 -2.43
C GLY A 693 -8.38 18.01 -3.71
N LYS A 694 -8.25 18.95 -4.65
CA LYS A 694 -9.00 18.92 -5.92
C LYS A 694 -8.18 18.41 -7.10
N THR A 695 -6.91 18.05 -6.89
CA THR A 695 -6.01 17.66 -7.97
C THR A 695 -5.57 16.21 -7.87
N VAL A 696 -5.33 15.60 -9.02
CA VAL A 696 -4.79 14.23 -9.13
C VAL A 696 -3.44 14.12 -8.41
N THR A 697 -2.63 15.19 -8.41
CA THR A 697 -1.38 15.23 -7.64
C THR A 697 -1.62 15.08 -6.15
N ASP A 698 -2.60 15.79 -5.58
CA ASP A 698 -2.95 15.65 -4.15
C ASP A 698 -3.36 14.21 -3.80
N ALA A 699 -4.08 13.53 -4.69
CA ALA A 699 -4.55 12.17 -4.48
C ALA A 699 -3.39 11.15 -4.45
N TRP A 700 -2.34 11.36 -5.26
CA TRP A 700 -1.25 10.41 -5.46
C TRP A 700 -0.04 10.58 -4.53
N VAL A 701 0.07 11.70 -3.82
CA VAL A 701 1.24 11.97 -2.97
C VAL A 701 1.39 10.95 -1.82
N GLU A 702 0.34 10.69 -1.06
CA GLU A 702 0.39 9.70 0.02
C GLU A 702 0.53 8.25 -0.50
N PRO A 703 -0.26 7.79 -1.50
CA PRO A 703 -0.10 6.47 -2.12
C PRO A 703 1.28 6.20 -2.68
N ALA A 704 1.91 7.16 -3.35
CA ALA A 704 3.24 6.98 -3.93
C ALA A 704 4.28 6.68 -2.85
N PHE A 705 4.20 7.36 -1.70
CA PHE A 705 5.04 7.05 -0.54
C PHE A 705 4.75 5.67 0.05
N LEU A 706 3.47 5.36 0.32
CA LEU A 706 3.09 4.07 0.90
C LEU A 706 3.48 2.89 0.02
N SER A 707 3.35 3.03 -1.30
CA SER A 707 3.69 1.99 -2.26
C SER A 707 5.17 1.64 -2.28
N LEU A 708 6.06 2.58 -1.95
CA LEU A 708 7.49 2.33 -1.81
C LEU A 708 7.87 1.88 -0.39
N ALA A 709 7.24 2.45 0.63
CA ALA A 709 7.59 2.18 2.02
C ALA A 709 7.12 0.80 2.50
N LEU A 710 5.89 0.38 2.18
CA LEU A 710 5.33 -0.88 2.66
C LEU A 710 6.13 -2.12 2.23
N PRO A 711 6.55 -2.26 0.95
CA PRO A 711 7.44 -3.34 0.55
C PRO A 711 8.75 -3.39 1.34
N ARG A 712 9.37 -2.23 1.59
CA ARG A 712 10.63 -2.12 2.32
C ARG A 712 10.50 -2.53 3.79
N LEU A 713 9.33 -2.30 4.39
CA LEU A 713 9.08 -2.52 5.82
C LEU A 713 8.51 -3.91 6.12
N LEU A 714 7.77 -4.50 5.17
CA LEU A 714 7.01 -5.73 5.40
C LEU A 714 7.44 -6.88 4.47
N GLY A 715 8.20 -6.59 3.41
CA GLY A 715 8.55 -7.58 2.39
C GLY A 715 7.35 -8.00 1.52
N VAL A 716 6.43 -7.08 1.25
CA VAL A 716 5.22 -7.31 0.44
C VAL A 716 5.35 -6.70 -0.96
N LYS A 717 4.48 -7.09 -1.89
CA LYS A 717 4.37 -6.46 -3.21
C LYS A 717 3.15 -5.53 -3.24
N VAL A 718 3.27 -4.35 -3.85
CA VAL A 718 2.19 -3.34 -3.85
C VAL A 718 1.86 -2.86 -5.24
N VAL A 719 0.57 -2.87 -5.55
CA VAL A 719 0.00 -2.29 -6.77
C VAL A 719 -0.90 -1.12 -6.36
N ALA A 720 -0.53 0.09 -6.76
CA ALA A 720 -1.35 1.28 -6.57
C ALA A 720 -2.05 1.67 -7.87
N THR A 721 -3.35 1.90 -7.81
CA THR A 721 -4.16 2.29 -8.98
C THR A 721 -5.39 3.09 -8.56
N THR A 722 -5.91 3.89 -9.48
CA THR A 722 -7.25 4.50 -9.33
C THR A 722 -8.39 3.54 -9.63
N SER A 723 -8.08 2.35 -10.18
CA SER A 723 -9.05 1.30 -10.48
C SER A 723 -9.57 0.64 -9.19
N PRO A 724 -10.90 0.54 -9.00
CA PRO A 724 -11.47 -0.28 -7.93
C PRO A 724 -11.33 -1.78 -8.22
N ASP A 725 -10.91 -2.17 -9.42
CA ASP A 725 -10.61 -3.55 -9.80
C ASP A 725 -9.09 -3.81 -9.67
N PRO A 726 -8.66 -4.84 -8.91
CA PRO A 726 -7.26 -5.27 -8.93
C PRO A 726 -6.78 -5.54 -10.36
N LEU A 727 -5.61 -5.01 -10.72
CA LEU A 727 -5.07 -5.15 -12.08
C LEU A 727 -4.51 -6.55 -12.36
N TYR A 728 -4.15 -7.26 -11.30
CA TYR A 728 -3.52 -8.57 -11.37
C TYR A 728 -4.31 -9.52 -10.49
N THR A 729 -4.50 -10.74 -10.98
CA THR A 729 -5.13 -11.78 -10.18
C THR A 729 -4.14 -12.33 -9.16
N SER A 730 -2.85 -12.41 -9.51
CA SER A 730 -1.77 -13.01 -8.72
C SER A 730 -0.55 -12.11 -8.61
N ASP A 731 0.28 -12.32 -7.60
CA ASP A 731 1.63 -11.77 -7.55
C ASP A 731 2.60 -12.39 -8.58
N GLN A 732 2.19 -13.47 -9.26
CA GLN A 732 2.93 -14.08 -10.37
C GLN A 732 2.79 -13.34 -11.70
N GLU A 733 1.72 -12.56 -11.89
CA GLU A 733 1.45 -11.90 -13.16
C GLU A 733 2.34 -10.68 -13.41
N PHE A 734 3.12 -10.27 -12.40
CA PHE A 734 4.08 -9.19 -12.49
C PHE A 734 5.35 -9.51 -11.70
N LEU A 735 6.49 -9.08 -12.23
CA LEU A 735 7.80 -9.44 -11.66
C LEU A 735 8.24 -8.47 -10.57
N GLU A 736 7.71 -7.26 -10.59
CA GLU A 736 8.15 -6.11 -9.84
C GLU A 736 7.60 -6.07 -8.42
N THR A 737 8.33 -5.44 -7.50
CA THR A 737 7.86 -5.22 -6.13
C THR A 737 6.78 -4.15 -6.06
N VAL A 738 6.87 -3.11 -6.89
CA VAL A 738 5.91 -1.99 -6.92
C VAL A 738 5.39 -1.75 -8.33
N LYS A 739 4.07 -1.59 -8.45
CA LYS A 739 3.39 -1.13 -9.67
C LYS A 739 2.55 0.11 -9.36
N LEU A 740 2.74 1.17 -10.11
CA LEU A 740 1.98 2.42 -10.01
C LEU A 740 1.22 2.66 -11.31
N ASP A 741 -0.08 2.39 -11.31
CA ASP A 741 -0.92 2.52 -12.49
C ASP A 741 -1.70 3.85 -12.47
N GLY A 742 -1.48 4.67 -13.50
CA GLY A 742 -2.15 5.97 -13.64
C GLY A 742 -1.66 7.05 -12.66
N ILE A 743 -0.40 6.96 -12.20
CA ILE A 743 0.17 7.93 -11.27
C ILE A 743 0.25 9.35 -11.87
N ALA A 744 0.12 10.36 -11.01
CA ALA A 744 0.17 11.76 -11.38
C ALA A 744 1.51 12.15 -12.05
N GLY A 745 1.48 13.21 -12.87
CA GLY A 745 2.59 13.62 -13.73
C GLY A 745 3.91 13.98 -13.01
N PHE A 746 3.91 14.23 -11.69
CA PHE A 746 5.15 14.44 -10.94
C PHE A 746 6.05 13.21 -10.98
N TRP A 747 5.47 12.00 -11.07
CA TRP A 747 6.23 10.76 -11.03
C TRP A 747 7.14 10.62 -12.24
N ASN A 748 6.59 10.88 -13.43
CA ASN A 748 7.37 10.88 -14.67
C ASN A 748 8.49 11.93 -14.64
N LEU A 749 8.27 13.07 -13.97
CA LEU A 749 9.29 14.11 -13.79
C LEU A 749 10.40 13.70 -12.82
N LEU A 750 10.17 12.74 -11.90
CA LEU A 750 11.23 12.17 -11.05
C LEU A 750 12.20 11.26 -11.84
N GLY A 751 11.86 10.92 -13.09
CA GLY A 751 12.62 9.97 -13.90
C GLY A 751 12.56 8.54 -13.35
N LEU A 752 11.49 8.19 -12.63
CA LEU A 752 11.27 6.88 -12.05
C LEU A 752 10.35 6.04 -12.95
N ASP A 753 10.62 4.73 -13.04
CA ASP A 753 9.68 3.79 -13.65
C ASP A 753 8.44 3.67 -12.76
N SER A 754 7.30 3.41 -13.38
CA SER A 754 6.07 3.04 -12.66
C SER A 754 6.08 1.56 -12.23
N SER A 755 7.01 0.77 -12.76
CA SER A 755 7.26 -0.62 -12.38
C SER A 755 8.64 -0.73 -11.73
N ILE A 756 8.70 -0.86 -10.40
CA ILE A 756 9.97 -0.83 -9.65
C ILE A 756 10.30 -2.23 -9.12
N ARG A 757 11.49 -2.71 -9.50
CA ARG A 757 12.12 -3.91 -8.92
C ARG A 757 12.67 -3.64 -7.53
N LEU A 758 12.82 -4.67 -6.71
CA LEU A 758 13.29 -4.56 -5.33
C LEU A 758 14.61 -3.77 -5.19
N ASP A 759 15.54 -3.97 -6.11
CA ASP A 759 16.85 -3.30 -6.13
C ASP A 759 16.80 -1.82 -6.53
N GLY A 760 15.68 -1.34 -7.08
CA GLY A 760 15.43 0.07 -7.36
C GLY A 760 14.61 0.80 -6.30
N LEU A 761 14.11 0.08 -5.29
CA LEU A 761 13.15 0.59 -4.31
C LEU A 761 13.72 1.74 -3.46
N GLU A 762 14.95 1.56 -2.98
CA GLU A 762 15.64 2.54 -2.13
C GLU A 762 15.88 3.86 -2.88
N THR A 763 16.45 3.80 -4.08
CA THR A 763 16.69 4.99 -4.92
C THR A 763 15.39 5.72 -5.27
N ALA A 764 14.31 4.99 -5.55
CA ALA A 764 13.00 5.59 -5.80
C ALA A 764 12.46 6.32 -4.56
N LEU A 765 12.59 5.71 -3.37
CA LEU A 765 12.12 6.28 -2.12
C LEU A 765 12.93 7.52 -1.71
N GLU A 766 14.27 7.47 -1.83
CA GLU A 766 15.15 8.62 -1.59
C GLU A 766 14.78 9.80 -2.49
N ARG A 767 14.65 9.59 -3.80
CA ARG A 767 14.26 10.66 -4.75
C ARG A 767 12.91 11.26 -4.38
N LEU A 768 11.92 10.42 -4.03
CA LEU A 768 10.61 10.90 -3.62
C LEU A 768 10.68 11.74 -2.34
N LEU A 769 11.41 11.28 -1.31
CA LEU A 769 11.56 11.95 -0.03
C LEU A 769 12.35 13.26 -0.16
N ILE A 770 13.37 13.34 -1.01
CA ILE A 770 14.08 14.59 -1.32
C ILE A 770 13.10 15.60 -1.93
N ALA A 771 12.34 15.19 -2.95
CA ALA A 771 11.38 16.07 -3.61
C ALA A 771 10.30 16.57 -2.63
N TYR A 772 9.74 15.68 -1.80
CA TYR A 772 8.79 16.06 -0.75
C TYR A 772 9.43 17.01 0.26
N SER A 773 10.65 16.74 0.71
CA SER A 773 11.34 17.56 1.70
C SER A 773 11.56 18.99 1.19
N ILE A 774 12.06 19.12 -0.04
CA ILE A 774 12.29 20.43 -0.67
C ILE A 774 10.97 21.17 -0.87
N HIS A 775 9.91 20.48 -1.29
CA HIS A 775 8.58 21.08 -1.46
C HIS A 775 8.01 21.60 -0.14
N LEU A 776 8.00 20.73 0.88
CA LEU A 776 7.46 21.04 2.18
C LEU A 776 8.22 22.21 2.82
N ASP A 777 9.56 22.22 2.77
CA ASP A 777 10.34 23.30 3.36
C ASP A 777 10.11 24.66 2.70
N ASN A 778 10.03 24.68 1.37
CA ASN A 778 10.22 25.93 0.63
C ASN A 778 8.97 26.42 -0.08
N ARG A 779 8.01 25.55 -0.40
CA ARG A 779 6.84 25.88 -1.25
C ARG A 779 5.48 25.58 -0.60
N SER A 780 5.48 25.13 0.65
CA SER A 780 4.26 24.90 1.42
C SER A 780 4.08 25.92 2.57
N ALA A 781 2.95 25.86 3.29
CA ALA A 781 2.67 26.71 4.45
C ALA A 781 1.83 25.96 5.48
N LYS A 782 2.44 25.54 6.61
CA LYS A 782 1.76 24.73 7.64
C LYS A 782 0.42 25.35 8.08
N PRO A 783 -0.67 24.55 8.18
CA PRO A 783 -0.72 23.09 7.99
C PRO A 783 -0.88 22.63 6.52
N ASP A 784 -1.06 23.55 5.57
CA ASP A 784 -1.32 23.25 4.16
C ASP A 784 -0.02 22.92 3.39
N ALA A 785 0.09 21.67 2.94
CA ALA A 785 1.22 21.19 2.17
C ALA A 785 1.25 21.70 0.72
N ARG A 786 0.13 22.17 0.16
CA ARG A 786 0.00 22.70 -1.21
C ARG A 786 0.47 21.77 -2.32
N TRP A 787 0.14 20.48 -2.23
CA TRP A 787 0.58 19.46 -3.20
C TRP A 787 0.16 19.73 -4.65
N GLN A 788 -0.87 20.53 -4.90
CA GLN A 788 -1.21 21.01 -6.25
C GLN A 788 -0.03 21.69 -6.98
N ALA A 789 0.92 22.30 -6.24
CA ALA A 789 2.12 22.94 -6.78
C ALA A 789 3.34 22.00 -6.87
N PHE A 790 3.20 20.75 -6.43
CA PHE A 790 4.30 19.79 -6.35
C PHE A 790 4.90 19.46 -7.71
N ASN A 791 4.07 19.33 -8.76
CA ASN A 791 4.52 19.14 -10.15
C ASN A 791 5.54 20.20 -10.58
N GLY A 792 5.34 21.46 -10.19
CA GLY A 792 6.29 22.54 -10.50
C GLY A 792 7.61 22.40 -9.75
N THR A 793 7.56 21.89 -8.51
CA THR A 793 8.77 21.61 -7.72
C THR A 793 9.60 20.51 -8.38
N VAL A 794 8.99 19.37 -8.70
CA VAL A 794 9.71 18.27 -9.33
C VAL A 794 10.26 18.67 -10.70
N ARG A 795 9.52 19.44 -11.50
CA ARG A 795 10.01 19.95 -12.79
C ARG A 795 11.28 20.78 -12.63
N ASP A 796 11.32 21.67 -11.66
CA ASP A 796 12.49 22.50 -11.41
C ASP A 796 13.69 21.62 -11.01
N LEU A 797 13.49 20.67 -10.10
CA LEU A 797 14.53 19.74 -9.65
C LEU A 797 15.08 18.88 -10.80
N ALA A 798 14.20 18.38 -11.67
CA ALA A 798 14.57 17.57 -12.84
C ALA A 798 15.32 18.37 -13.91
N THR A 799 15.13 19.69 -13.97
CA THR A 799 15.76 20.54 -14.99
C THR A 799 17.23 20.80 -14.70
N ASN A 800 17.59 21.02 -13.43
CA ASN A 800 18.94 21.35 -13.03
C ASN A 800 19.12 21.18 -11.52
N VAL A 801 20.17 20.46 -11.10
CA VAL A 801 20.49 20.20 -9.68
C VAL A 801 20.62 21.49 -8.85
N LEU A 802 21.10 22.59 -9.43
CA LEU A 802 21.23 23.87 -8.72
C LEU A 802 19.88 24.50 -8.33
N ASN A 803 18.77 24.02 -8.91
CA ASN A 803 17.43 24.44 -8.48
C ASN A 803 17.12 24.00 -7.04
N ILE A 804 17.75 22.95 -6.52
CA ILE A 804 17.65 22.57 -5.09
C ILE A 804 18.02 23.78 -4.22
N PHE A 805 19.18 24.39 -4.50
CA PHE A 805 19.67 25.55 -3.77
C PHE A 805 18.86 26.82 -4.05
N ALA A 806 18.42 27.02 -5.31
CA ALA A 806 17.60 28.17 -5.67
C ALA A 806 16.26 28.17 -4.91
N ILE A 807 15.59 27.01 -4.86
CA ILE A 807 14.32 26.82 -4.14
C ILE A 807 14.54 27.00 -2.64
N ALA A 808 15.62 26.46 -2.08
CA ALA A 808 15.97 26.67 -0.67
C ALA A 808 16.16 28.15 -0.33
N ASN A 809 16.90 28.89 -1.16
CA ASN A 809 17.10 30.33 -0.99
C ASN A 809 15.80 31.13 -1.10
N GLU A 810 14.86 30.74 -1.97
CA GLU A 810 13.52 31.34 -2.01
C GLU A 810 12.79 31.17 -0.67
N GLY A 811 12.84 29.96 -0.09
CA GLY A 811 12.28 29.66 1.24
C GLY A 811 12.90 30.51 2.35
N PHE A 812 14.23 30.55 2.43
CA PHE A 812 14.95 31.35 3.44
C PHE A 812 14.68 32.85 3.33
N ARG A 813 14.59 33.39 2.11
CA ARG A 813 14.23 34.79 1.88
C ARG A 813 12.81 35.11 2.30
N ARG A 814 11.86 34.22 2.00
CA ARG A 814 10.47 34.35 2.46
C ARG A 814 10.42 34.40 3.99
N ASP A 815 11.21 33.56 4.65
CA ASP A 815 11.28 33.46 6.11
C ASP A 815 12.22 34.52 6.74
N LYS A 816 12.84 35.38 5.93
CA LYS A 816 13.77 36.46 6.32
C LYS A 816 14.92 36.01 7.22
N ARG A 817 15.50 34.85 6.91
CA ARG A 817 16.62 34.26 7.65
C ARG A 817 17.69 33.71 6.72
N GLU A 818 18.86 33.47 7.28
CA GLU A 818 19.94 32.74 6.62
C GLU A 818 19.85 31.23 6.94
N PRO A 819 20.45 30.35 6.13
CA PRO A 819 20.49 28.91 6.40
C PRO A 819 21.35 28.57 7.62
N TYR A 820 20.90 27.58 8.41
CA TYR A 820 21.71 26.97 9.48
C TYR A 820 22.73 25.96 8.93
N SER A 821 23.77 25.64 9.70
CA SER A 821 24.83 24.71 9.28
C SER A 821 24.31 23.33 8.87
N ASN A 822 23.40 22.75 9.66
CA ASN A 822 22.78 21.46 9.35
C ASN A 822 21.88 21.52 8.08
N GLU A 823 21.28 22.67 7.78
CA GLU A 823 20.51 22.84 6.55
C GLU A 823 21.42 22.92 5.33
N ILE A 824 22.59 23.56 5.45
CA ILE A 824 23.59 23.62 4.37
C ILE A 824 24.07 22.21 4.02
N ASP A 825 24.47 21.43 5.03
CA ASP A 825 24.92 20.05 4.83
C ASP A 825 23.80 19.20 4.20
N ARG A 826 22.58 19.30 4.73
CA ARG A 826 21.42 18.56 4.20
C ARG A 826 21.07 18.90 2.75
N TYR A 827 21.00 20.18 2.39
CA TYR A 827 20.67 20.56 1.00
C TYR A 827 21.80 20.20 0.03
N TRP A 828 23.05 20.20 0.50
CA TRP A 828 24.18 19.71 -0.29
C TRP A 828 24.08 18.20 -0.51
N GLU A 829 23.77 17.44 0.53
CA GLU A 829 23.57 15.99 0.46
C GLU A 829 22.36 15.63 -0.43
N PHE A 830 21.25 16.37 -0.33
CA PHE A 830 20.12 16.24 -1.27
C PHE A 830 20.57 16.41 -2.71
N ALA A 831 21.41 17.40 -3.01
CA ALA A 831 21.91 17.63 -4.36
C ALA A 831 22.82 16.49 -4.84
N GLN A 832 23.67 15.95 -3.96
CA GLN A 832 24.53 14.82 -4.29
C GLN A 832 23.72 13.56 -4.62
N ILE A 833 22.76 13.19 -3.75
CA ILE A 833 21.89 12.03 -3.97
C ILE A 833 21.05 12.23 -5.24
N TRP A 834 20.49 13.43 -5.44
CA TRP A 834 19.67 13.74 -6.62
C TRP A 834 20.45 13.66 -7.92
N SER A 835 21.70 14.15 -7.95
CA SER A 835 22.54 14.11 -9.14
C SER A 835 23.03 12.70 -9.51
N LYS A 836 23.03 11.75 -8.56
CA LYS A 836 23.62 10.43 -8.75
C LYS A 836 23.01 9.71 -9.96
N GLY A 837 23.87 9.29 -10.89
CA GLY A 837 23.49 8.62 -12.13
C GLY A 837 23.06 9.54 -13.27
N ASP A 838 23.15 10.87 -13.11
CA ASP A 838 22.98 11.87 -14.17
C ASP A 838 24.30 12.63 -14.38
N ASP A 839 25.04 12.24 -15.42
CA ASP A 839 26.35 12.82 -15.77
C ASP A 839 26.34 14.35 -15.86
N VAL A 840 25.23 14.95 -16.31
CA VAL A 840 25.14 16.41 -16.48
C VAL A 840 24.99 17.08 -15.12
N MET A 841 24.14 16.53 -14.25
CA MET A 841 23.94 17.05 -12.91
C MET A 841 25.18 16.84 -12.02
N GLU A 842 25.82 15.67 -12.09
CA GLU A 842 27.05 15.39 -11.32
C GLU A 842 28.17 16.35 -11.72
N LYS A 843 28.42 16.51 -13.02
CA LYS A 843 29.40 17.49 -13.52
C LYS A 843 29.05 18.90 -13.11
N THR A 844 27.76 19.27 -13.11
CA THR A 844 27.33 20.60 -12.67
C THR A 844 27.63 20.82 -11.18
N MET A 845 27.41 19.81 -10.33
CA MET A 845 27.75 19.87 -8.90
C MET A 845 29.26 19.96 -8.67
N GLU A 846 30.05 19.07 -9.31
CA GLU A 846 31.51 19.05 -9.21
C GLU A 846 32.10 20.39 -9.69
N PHE A 847 31.63 20.87 -10.83
CA PHE A 847 32.06 22.15 -11.38
C PHE A 847 31.72 23.32 -10.47
N THR A 848 30.51 23.35 -9.88
CA THR A 848 30.12 24.41 -8.94
C THR A 848 31.03 24.43 -7.72
N LYS A 849 31.41 23.25 -7.22
CA LYS A 849 32.38 23.11 -6.13
C LYS A 849 33.77 23.63 -6.53
N ASP A 850 34.31 23.17 -7.66
CA ASP A 850 35.63 23.61 -8.18
C ASP A 850 35.69 25.13 -8.39
N LEU A 851 34.64 25.71 -8.96
CA LEU A 851 34.55 27.15 -9.17
C LEU A 851 34.68 27.93 -7.86
N VAL A 852 34.05 27.43 -6.79
CA VAL A 852 34.10 28.04 -5.47
C VAL A 852 35.46 27.83 -4.82
N GLU A 853 36.04 26.64 -4.90
CA GLU A 853 37.40 26.36 -4.43
C GLU A 853 38.42 27.30 -5.06
N LYS A 854 38.30 27.57 -6.37
CA LYS A 854 39.19 28.50 -7.09
C LYS A 854 39.11 29.93 -6.54
N TYR A 855 37.92 30.48 -6.31
CA TYR A 855 37.85 31.84 -5.74
C TYR A 855 38.16 31.90 -4.26
N ARG A 856 37.91 30.82 -3.50
CA ARG A 856 38.30 30.71 -2.08
C ARG A 856 39.81 30.80 -1.88
N LYS A 857 40.63 30.55 -2.90
CA LYS A 857 42.09 30.77 -2.83
C LYS A 857 42.45 32.23 -2.63
N PHE A 858 41.77 33.16 -3.30
CA PHE A 858 42.07 34.60 -3.22
C PHE A 858 41.05 35.42 -2.43
N TYR A 859 39.87 34.89 -2.14
CA TYR A 859 38.81 35.60 -1.40
C TYR A 859 38.03 34.71 -0.44
N GLN A 860 38.02 35.07 0.85
CA GLN A 860 37.28 34.38 1.90
C GLN A 860 36.61 35.37 2.87
N VAL A 861 35.38 35.05 3.25
CA VAL A 861 34.53 35.76 4.22
C VAL A 861 33.99 34.79 5.28
N ASP A 862 33.45 35.31 6.38
CA ASP A 862 32.85 34.45 7.40
C ASP A 862 31.59 33.76 6.84
N ILE A 863 31.29 32.55 7.30
CA ILE A 863 30.08 31.82 6.89
C ILE A 863 28.78 32.55 7.26
N LYS A 864 28.83 33.45 8.26
CA LYS A 864 27.72 34.30 8.71
C LYS A 864 27.61 35.61 7.94
N ASP A 865 28.57 35.93 7.07
CA ASP A 865 28.49 37.13 6.24
C ASP A 865 27.35 36.99 5.22
N SER A 866 26.79 38.14 4.82
CA SER A 866 25.65 38.17 3.89
C SER A 866 25.96 37.49 2.54
N SER A 867 24.93 36.97 1.87
CA SER A 867 25.05 36.38 0.52
C SER A 867 25.77 37.29 -0.46
N HIS A 868 25.57 38.62 -0.35
CA HIS A 868 26.26 39.60 -1.19
C HIS A 868 27.78 39.56 -1.02
N SER A 869 28.27 39.41 0.23
CA SER A 869 29.69 39.30 0.52
C SER A 869 30.25 38.00 -0.03
N ILE A 870 29.60 36.86 0.25
CA ILE A 870 30.04 35.53 -0.22
C ILE A 870 30.13 35.48 -1.75
N LEU A 871 29.15 36.06 -2.44
CA LEU A 871 29.02 36.00 -3.90
C LEU A 871 29.75 37.13 -4.64
N LEU A 872 30.60 37.92 -3.97
CA LEU A 872 31.30 39.04 -4.60
C LEU A 872 32.06 38.63 -5.88
N PRO A 873 32.92 37.59 -5.88
CA PRO A 873 33.69 37.23 -7.08
C PRO A 873 32.82 36.79 -8.26
N ILE A 874 31.80 35.98 -8.00
CA ILE A 874 30.86 35.51 -9.03
C ILE A 874 30.00 36.66 -9.55
N THR A 875 29.56 37.55 -8.68
CA THR A 875 28.74 38.70 -9.08
C THR A 875 29.52 39.62 -10.02
N LYS A 876 30.81 39.84 -9.76
CA LYS A 876 31.68 40.63 -10.64
C LYS A 876 31.96 39.94 -11.97
N ALA A 877 32.25 38.65 -11.97
CA ALA A 877 32.41 37.87 -13.20
C ALA A 877 31.17 37.94 -14.10
N LEU A 878 29.98 37.75 -13.52
CA LEU A 878 28.71 37.87 -14.23
C LEU A 878 28.45 39.29 -14.74
N GLU A 879 28.70 40.32 -13.93
CA GLU A 879 28.52 41.73 -14.33
C GLU A 879 29.35 42.07 -15.57
N VAL A 880 30.62 41.63 -15.61
CA VAL A 880 31.51 41.85 -16.76
C VAL A 880 30.94 41.17 -18.00
N ILE A 881 30.64 39.87 -17.94
CA ILE A 881 30.18 39.11 -19.10
C ILE A 881 28.87 39.67 -19.67
N LEU A 882 27.94 40.06 -18.79
CA LEU A 882 26.62 40.55 -19.18
C LEU A 882 26.63 42.00 -19.68
N SER A 883 27.64 42.80 -19.30
CA SER A 883 27.76 44.20 -19.73
C SER A 883 28.71 44.43 -20.90
N SER A 884 29.60 43.47 -21.19
CA SER A 884 30.55 43.55 -22.30
C SER A 884 29.88 43.35 -23.68
N PRO A 885 30.36 44.04 -24.74
CA PRO A 885 29.87 43.90 -26.12
C PRO A 885 29.87 42.45 -26.66
N ASN A 886 28.98 42.17 -27.62
CA ASN A 886 28.80 40.82 -28.17
C ASN A 886 29.97 40.30 -29.01
N ASP A 887 30.79 41.21 -29.53
CA ASP A 887 31.91 41.00 -30.43
C ASP A 887 33.27 40.94 -29.72
N LEU A 888 33.29 41.03 -28.39
CA LEU A 888 34.53 40.98 -27.62
C LEU A 888 35.16 39.58 -27.66
N ASP A 889 36.47 39.50 -27.89
CA ASP A 889 37.21 38.24 -27.86
C ASP A 889 37.20 37.61 -26.45
N PRO A 890 37.12 36.27 -26.32
CA PRO A 890 37.16 35.62 -25.01
C PRO A 890 38.36 35.98 -24.15
N GLN A 891 39.55 36.21 -24.72
CA GLN A 891 40.73 36.60 -23.95
C GLN A 891 40.59 38.01 -23.39
N ASP A 892 40.06 38.94 -24.20
CA ASP A 892 39.79 40.30 -23.74
C ASP A 892 38.73 40.31 -22.62
N LEU A 893 37.75 39.41 -22.68
CA LEU A 893 36.74 39.27 -21.63
C LEU A 893 37.34 38.77 -20.32
N ILE A 894 38.26 37.80 -20.40
CA ILE A 894 39.01 37.28 -19.25
C ILE A 894 39.87 38.38 -18.62
N PHE A 895 40.63 39.14 -19.42
CA PHE A 895 41.48 40.23 -18.92
C PHE A 895 40.66 41.36 -18.29
N GLN A 896 39.57 41.79 -18.94
CA GLN A 896 38.68 42.81 -18.39
C GLN A 896 38.03 42.36 -17.08
N GLY A 897 37.58 41.10 -17.02
CA GLY A 897 36.97 40.55 -15.82
C GLY A 897 37.96 40.36 -14.67
N ALA A 898 39.18 39.90 -14.96
CA ALA A 898 40.25 39.79 -13.98
C ALA A 898 40.64 41.16 -13.41
N GLY A 899 40.71 42.19 -14.26
CA GLY A 899 40.96 43.57 -13.84
C GLY A 899 39.86 44.12 -12.91
N GLN A 900 38.59 43.99 -13.30
CA GLN A 900 37.47 44.47 -12.46
C GLN A 900 37.36 43.70 -11.14
N LEU A 901 37.65 42.40 -11.15
CA LEU A 901 37.64 41.59 -9.93
C LEU A 901 38.78 42.00 -8.99
N ARG A 902 39.98 42.24 -9.52
CA ARG A 902 41.11 42.80 -8.75
C ARG A 902 40.74 44.13 -8.10
N ASP A 903 40.17 45.07 -8.87
CA ASP A 903 39.75 46.38 -8.35
C ASP A 903 38.71 46.25 -7.24
N ALA A 904 37.82 45.27 -7.33
CA ALA A 904 36.84 44.98 -6.29
C ALA A 904 37.49 44.43 -5.01
N LEU A 905 38.51 43.57 -5.14
CA LEU A 905 39.26 42.96 -4.04
C LEU A 905 40.21 43.94 -3.34
N ASP A 906 40.80 44.87 -4.08
CA ASP A 906 41.65 45.93 -3.50
C ASP A 906 40.87 46.87 -2.57
N ARG A 907 39.53 46.90 -2.69
CA ARG A 907 38.63 47.61 -1.78
C ARG A 907 38.17 46.79 -0.57
N GLN A 908 38.58 45.51 -0.48
CA GLN A 908 38.25 44.62 0.63
C GLN A 908 39.38 44.59 1.67
N GLU A 909 39.01 44.26 2.90
CA GLU A 909 39.95 44.14 4.01
C GLU A 909 40.94 42.98 3.81
N VAL A 910 42.20 43.16 4.23
CA VAL A 910 43.30 42.21 3.97
C VAL A 910 43.02 40.81 4.51
N TYR A 911 42.31 40.66 5.63
CA TYR A 911 42.00 39.35 6.18
C TYR A 911 41.02 38.54 5.32
N LYS A 912 40.30 39.18 4.40
CA LYS A 912 39.42 38.52 3.42
C LYS A 912 40.19 37.99 2.19
N ARG A 913 41.50 38.25 2.12
CA ARG A 913 42.39 37.87 1.02
C ARG A 913 43.45 36.89 1.54
N PRO A 914 43.19 35.56 1.49
CA PRO A 914 44.05 34.56 2.13
C PRO A 914 45.52 34.62 1.69
N LEU A 915 45.75 34.78 0.38
CA LEU A 915 47.11 34.88 -0.20
C LEU A 915 47.86 36.13 0.28
N ILE A 916 47.18 37.27 0.41
CA ILE A 916 47.81 38.52 0.89
C ILE A 916 48.05 38.46 2.41
N LYS A 917 47.14 37.84 3.15
CA LYS A 917 47.22 37.65 4.60
C LYS A 917 48.44 36.82 5.02
N ASP A 918 48.90 35.88 4.18
CA ASP A 918 50.03 35.00 4.49
C ASP A 918 51.38 35.75 4.53
N LYS A 919 51.81 36.16 5.72
CA LYS A 919 53.08 36.89 5.89
C LYS A 919 54.33 36.01 5.75
N SER A 920 54.19 34.70 5.55
CA SER A 920 55.33 33.79 5.38
C SER A 920 55.99 33.89 3.99
N VAL A 921 55.26 34.44 3.00
CA VAL A 921 55.72 34.62 1.61
C VAL A 921 56.01 36.10 1.33
N ASP A 922 56.96 36.40 0.43
CA ASP A 922 57.26 37.78 0.03
C ASP A 922 56.01 38.49 -0.58
N TYR A 923 55.86 39.80 -0.34
CA TYR A 923 54.67 40.54 -0.75
C TYR A 923 54.52 40.63 -2.28
N ALA A 924 55.62 40.76 -3.03
CA ALA A 924 55.56 40.79 -4.49
C ALA A 924 55.10 39.43 -5.05
N LEU A 925 55.58 38.34 -4.46
CA LEU A 925 55.19 36.99 -4.84
C LEU A 925 53.72 36.69 -4.48
N ARG A 926 53.23 37.17 -3.33
CA ARG A 926 51.80 37.08 -2.96
C ARG A 926 50.88 37.79 -3.95
N GLN A 927 51.23 39.01 -4.37
CA GLN A 927 50.46 39.73 -5.38
C GLN A 927 50.42 38.97 -6.70
N GLN A 928 51.56 38.40 -7.13
CA GLN A 928 51.61 37.59 -8.33
C GLN A 928 50.69 36.36 -8.22
N GLN A 929 50.78 35.61 -7.12
CA GLN A 929 49.94 34.43 -6.88
C GLN A 929 48.45 34.76 -6.83
N GLU A 930 48.08 35.90 -6.24
CA GLU A 930 46.68 36.35 -6.21
C GLU A 930 46.18 36.72 -7.60
N LEU A 931 46.99 37.40 -8.42
CA LEU A 931 46.65 37.71 -9.80
C LEU A 931 46.51 36.46 -10.67
N GLU A 932 47.41 35.48 -10.51
CA GLU A 932 47.32 34.18 -11.17
C GLU A 932 46.04 33.43 -10.77
N ALA A 933 45.67 33.47 -9.49
CA ALA A 933 44.45 32.85 -8.99
C ALA A 933 43.17 33.55 -9.51
N ILE A 934 43.16 34.88 -9.55
CA ILE A 934 42.07 35.70 -10.13
C ILE A 934 41.92 35.39 -11.62
N HIS A 935 43.03 35.38 -12.36
CA HIS A 935 43.03 35.05 -13.79
C HIS A 935 42.54 33.63 -14.04
N GLY A 936 43.01 32.65 -13.25
CA GLY A 936 42.58 31.25 -13.35
C GLY A 936 41.08 31.07 -13.07
N PHE A 937 40.53 31.77 -12.07
CA PHE A 937 39.09 31.79 -11.80
C PHE A 937 38.30 32.40 -12.97
N MET A 938 38.72 33.58 -13.46
CA MET A 938 38.03 34.23 -14.58
C MET A 938 38.11 33.44 -15.88
N THR A 939 39.24 32.80 -16.16
CA THR A 939 39.40 31.87 -17.29
C THR A 939 38.41 30.73 -17.18
N THR A 940 38.34 30.08 -16.02
CA THR A 940 37.39 28.98 -15.77
C THR A 940 35.94 29.46 -15.92
N PHE A 941 35.61 30.65 -15.40
CA PHE A 941 34.25 31.20 -15.48
C PHE A 941 33.85 31.55 -16.93
N VAL A 942 34.75 32.13 -17.73
CA VAL A 942 34.45 32.48 -19.12
C VAL A 942 34.41 31.24 -20.02
N GLU A 943 35.42 30.39 -19.96
CA GLU A 943 35.55 29.25 -20.87
C GLU A 943 34.56 28.12 -20.55
N GLU A 944 34.43 27.75 -19.26
CA GLU A 944 33.60 26.61 -18.86
C GLU A 944 32.14 27.02 -18.60
N VAL A 945 31.88 28.13 -17.89
CA VAL A 945 30.50 28.56 -17.60
C VAL A 945 29.89 29.24 -18.82
N PHE A 946 30.47 30.35 -19.25
CA PHE A 946 29.84 31.16 -20.29
C PHE A 946 29.89 30.49 -21.67
N LEU A 947 31.07 30.11 -22.16
CA LEU A 947 31.23 29.59 -23.52
C LEU A 947 30.76 28.15 -23.68
N LYS A 948 31.08 27.25 -22.74
CA LYS A 948 30.68 25.83 -22.84
C LYS A 948 29.26 25.58 -22.31
N GLN A 949 28.99 25.87 -21.04
CA GLN A 949 27.69 25.53 -20.42
C GLN A 949 26.53 26.36 -20.98
N TYR A 950 26.74 27.67 -21.17
CA TYR A 950 25.72 28.59 -21.70
C TYR A 950 25.92 28.95 -23.18
N LYS A 951 26.84 28.28 -23.88
CA LYS A 951 27.06 28.41 -25.35
C LYS A 951 27.34 29.86 -25.81
N GLY A 952 27.89 30.69 -24.93
CA GLY A 952 28.12 32.12 -25.19
C GLY A 952 26.84 32.97 -25.22
N ASP A 953 25.69 32.43 -24.82
CA ASP A 953 24.42 33.14 -24.81
C ASP A 953 24.23 33.92 -23.49
N ARG A 954 24.29 35.26 -23.60
CA ARG A 954 24.11 36.18 -22.47
C ARG A 954 22.69 36.17 -21.92
N ALA A 955 21.67 35.96 -22.76
CA ALA A 955 20.28 35.92 -22.30
C ALA A 955 20.05 34.66 -21.45
N LEU A 956 20.57 33.52 -21.90
CA LEU A 956 20.51 32.26 -21.16
C LEU A 956 21.29 32.33 -19.84
N LEU A 957 22.49 32.94 -19.85
CA LEU A 957 23.27 33.19 -18.63
C LEU A 957 22.52 34.12 -17.66
N GLN A 958 21.85 35.17 -18.17
CA GLN A 958 21.08 36.10 -17.36
C GLN A 958 19.88 35.43 -16.69
N GLU A 959 19.16 34.57 -17.41
CA GLU A 959 18.04 33.79 -16.87
C GLU A 959 18.51 32.87 -15.72
N ASN A 960 19.69 32.26 -15.87
CA ASN A 960 20.24 31.30 -14.90
C ASN A 960 21.12 31.95 -13.80
N ARG A 961 21.33 33.27 -13.84
CA ARG A 961 22.19 34.02 -12.90
C ARG A 961 21.90 33.70 -11.42
N ASN A 962 20.63 33.68 -11.04
CA ASN A 962 20.24 33.45 -9.65
C ASN A 962 20.50 32.01 -9.21
N ARG A 963 20.35 31.05 -10.12
CA ARG A 963 20.62 29.63 -9.89
C ARG A 963 22.11 29.37 -9.65
N ILE A 964 22.97 29.94 -10.50
CA ILE A 964 24.44 29.87 -10.34
C ILE A 964 24.86 30.46 -9.00
N LYS A 965 24.32 31.63 -8.66
CA LYS A 965 24.58 32.31 -7.37
C LYS A 965 24.15 31.45 -6.19
N ALA A 966 22.97 30.85 -6.23
CA ALA A 966 22.50 29.99 -5.15
C ALA A 966 23.40 28.76 -4.96
N GLY A 967 23.76 28.07 -6.04
CA GLY A 967 24.67 26.94 -6.00
C GLY A 967 26.03 27.28 -5.40
N ALA A 968 26.63 28.38 -5.84
CA ALA A 968 27.93 28.82 -5.34
C ALA A 968 27.88 29.28 -3.87
N GLU A 969 26.79 29.91 -3.44
CA GLU A 969 26.62 30.30 -2.04
C GLU A 969 26.60 29.07 -1.12
N PHE A 970 25.81 28.05 -1.47
CA PHE A 970 25.76 26.80 -0.71
C PHE A 970 27.11 26.07 -0.73
N ALA A 971 27.75 25.97 -1.89
CA ALA A 971 29.08 25.36 -2.02
C ALA A 971 30.11 26.07 -1.12
N TYR A 972 30.10 27.40 -1.08
CA TYR A 972 31.02 28.17 -0.24
C TYR A 972 30.81 27.87 1.24
N ARG A 973 29.56 27.92 1.70
CA ARG A 973 29.23 27.67 3.10
C ARG A 973 29.53 26.23 3.50
N TRP A 974 29.24 25.27 2.63
CA TRP A 974 29.52 23.85 2.86
C TRP A 974 31.03 23.58 2.98
N LEU A 975 31.84 24.08 2.03
CA LEU A 975 33.29 23.94 2.09
C LEU A 975 33.89 24.60 3.34
N ALA A 976 33.36 25.75 3.75
CA ALA A 976 33.79 26.42 4.99
C ALA A 976 33.44 25.63 6.27
N LEU A 977 32.35 24.85 6.27
CA LEU A 977 32.01 23.94 7.37
C LEU A 977 32.95 22.73 7.42
N GLN A 978 33.24 22.13 6.27
CA GLN A 978 34.18 21.00 6.15
C GLN A 978 35.58 21.38 6.66
N ASP A 979 36.09 22.54 6.27
CA ASP A 979 37.41 23.02 6.74
C ASP A 979 37.45 23.21 8.27
N LYS A 980 36.37 23.71 8.87
CA LYS A 980 36.26 23.88 10.33
C LYS A 980 36.21 22.53 11.06
N GLN A 981 35.51 21.54 10.51
CA GLN A 981 35.43 20.19 11.07
C GLN A 981 36.80 19.50 11.03
N GLN A 982 37.51 19.59 9.91
CA GLN A 982 38.86 19.04 9.77
C GLN A 982 39.87 19.71 10.71
N GLN A 983 39.83 21.03 10.85
CA GLN A 983 40.70 21.75 11.81
C GLN A 983 40.43 21.36 13.26
N SER A 984 39.17 21.06 13.61
CA SER A 984 38.78 20.63 14.95
C SER A 984 39.18 19.18 15.25
N GLN A 985 39.23 18.31 14.23
CA GLN A 985 39.70 16.92 14.35
C GLN A 985 41.23 16.80 14.42
N VAL A 986 41.98 17.75 13.84
CA VAL A 986 43.46 17.77 13.90
C VAL A 986 43.98 18.40 15.21
N GLN A 987 43.13 19.12 15.95
CA GLN A 987 43.46 19.73 17.24
C GLN A 987 43.07 18.88 18.47
N ASN A 988 42.30 17.81 18.28
CA ASN A 988 42.04 16.75 19.26
C ASN A 988 42.94 15.54 18.97
#